data_AF-A0A8H9I4U4-F1
#
_entry.id   AF-A0A8H9I4U4-F1
#
_cell.length_a   1.000
_cell.length_b   1.000
_cell.length_c   1.000
_cell.angle_alpha   90.00
_cell.angle_beta   90.00
_cell.angle_gamma   90.00
#
_symmetry.space_group_name_H-M   'P 1'
#
loop_
_entity.id
_entity.type
_entity.pdbx_description
1 polymer ?
#
loop_
_entity_poly.entity_id
_entity_poly.type
_entity_poly.pdbx_seq_one_letter_code
_entity_poly.pdbx_strand_id
1 'polypeptide(L)'
;MVSVEAAEEEVLPLLTDGVSIAAVNGPRAVVLSGDADAVERIAAGLAADGRRTRRLRVSHAFHSVHMDAMLDDFERTARGIAYTAPRIPLVSNLTGELVTGETGAHYWVRHVREAVRFADGLATLAARGVRRHLELGPDGVLSALVQAGGADQADPARPVVTATALPHGRDERTTLLTAVARLHADGLAPHWPAVFEGTGARRVDLPTYPFQRQRYWPEPTPAPAPATADGEFWTVLRTESLDALADTLDVDGDALAKVLPALRDWHDRREEQAAVDALRRRIVWQPLDRARSGAPAGTWLAVLPAGHGDDAWAQTVLGALGPDTARLTVAAGLDRARLAEKLAELPDAGRGFSGVLSLLALDESTADGTPAGPARTATLLQALGDARIGAPLWCLTREAVAAAPGDRVTGLPQAAVWGLGRVAALELPQRWGGLIDLPGTVDRDAAALLAAVLADPAGEDQLAVRRTGLFARRLAATPGGSGDDQGLWEPTGTVLITGGTGALGGEVARGLAAAGARHLLLLSRRGPDAPGAAGLREDLTAAGATVTITACDVADREALAAVLAAVPADQPLSAVVHAAGVLDDGVIDGLDPDRFTAVHRAKAASALLLDELTADQDLAVFALFSSASAAVGNPGQGNYAAANALLDALAERRRAHGRAATSIAWGAWGGGGMAADTRAAEAARRTGIRPLDPAAAVSALRRTVLDDAPTTLVADVDPERFVRAFTAVRPSRLLAQLPGYAEPQGPGGDTGNGRELRAELAGLPPARRAATVLGLVRGRAAEVLGLPGIEAVGPDKAFRDLGFDSLGAVELRNRLGAATGLDLSPTLVFDHPSPSELAEHLLGLLLTGPGQDSRDAEPERDRLRALLESVPLDRLRRSGVLDELLKLADGAADGGAAEDAEDDDAIDAMDLDDLVQAALRNDPDHAQD
;
A
#
# COMPACT_ATOMS: atom_id res chain seq x y z
N MET A 1 -1.84 -42.72 -0.84
CA MET A 1 -0.78 -41.99 -1.54
C MET A 1 -0.46 -40.70 -0.79
N VAL A 2 0.80 -40.28 -0.76
CA VAL A 2 1.28 -39.07 -0.08
C VAL A 2 2.25 -38.32 -0.98
N SER A 3 2.04 -37.01 -1.15
CA SER A 3 3.02 -36.11 -1.78
C SER A 3 4.03 -35.65 -0.72
N VAL A 4 5.31 -35.63 -1.08
CA VAL A 4 6.44 -35.27 -0.20
C VAL A 4 7.36 -34.25 -0.88
N GLU A 5 7.88 -33.31 -0.08
CA GLU A 5 8.86 -32.32 -0.52
C GLU A 5 10.30 -32.86 -0.41
N ALA A 6 10.64 -33.81 -1.27
CA ALA A 6 11.94 -34.45 -1.33
C ALA A 6 12.31 -34.82 -2.77
N ALA A 7 13.60 -34.91 -3.06
CA ALA A 7 14.12 -35.41 -4.33
C ALA A 7 13.96 -36.93 -4.42
N GLU A 8 13.90 -37.45 -5.65
CA GLU A 8 13.80 -38.89 -5.89
C GLU A 8 14.94 -39.68 -5.22
N GLU A 9 16.16 -39.15 -5.30
CA GLU A 9 17.36 -39.75 -4.69
C GLU A 9 17.29 -39.83 -3.16
N GLU A 10 16.60 -38.88 -2.51
CA GLU A 10 16.39 -38.88 -1.05
C GLU A 10 15.34 -39.93 -0.64
N VAL A 11 14.39 -40.21 -1.54
CA VAL A 11 13.25 -41.09 -1.26
C VAL A 11 13.54 -42.55 -1.60
N LEU A 12 14.32 -42.82 -2.65
CA LEU A 12 14.67 -44.18 -3.09
C LEU A 12 15.20 -45.09 -1.96
N PRO A 13 16.12 -44.65 -1.06
CA PRO A 13 16.62 -45.48 0.04
C PRO A 13 15.58 -45.80 1.12
N LEU A 14 14.48 -45.05 1.15
CA LEU A 14 13.42 -45.17 2.16
C LEU A 14 12.29 -46.12 1.71
N LEU A 15 12.30 -46.57 0.46
CA LEU A 15 11.27 -47.45 -0.09
C LEU A 15 11.35 -48.85 0.52
N THR A 16 10.18 -49.45 0.73
CA THR A 16 10.00 -50.84 1.17
C THR A 16 9.31 -51.64 0.08
N ASP A 17 9.29 -52.98 0.16
CA ASP A 17 8.63 -53.85 -0.83
C ASP A 17 7.15 -53.48 -1.10
N GLY A 18 6.46 -52.91 -0.12
CA GLY A 18 5.06 -52.45 -0.24
C GLY A 18 4.87 -51.00 -0.71
N VAL A 19 5.94 -50.25 -1.03
CA VAL A 19 5.90 -48.83 -1.37
C VAL A 19 6.65 -48.55 -2.68
N SER A 20 6.03 -47.78 -3.56
CA SER A 20 6.60 -47.32 -4.82
C SER A 20 6.53 -45.81 -4.93
N ILE A 21 7.41 -45.24 -5.75
CA ILE A 21 7.24 -43.88 -6.25
C ILE A 21 6.17 -43.92 -7.34
N ALA A 22 5.11 -43.13 -7.16
CA ALA A 22 4.03 -43.02 -8.12
C ALA A 22 4.23 -41.88 -9.11
N ALA A 23 4.89 -40.79 -8.71
CA ALA A 23 5.16 -39.66 -9.60
C ALA A 23 6.38 -38.86 -9.14
N VAL A 24 7.14 -38.37 -10.10
CA VAL A 24 8.18 -37.36 -9.95
C VAL A 24 7.71 -36.10 -10.68
N ASN A 25 7.17 -35.15 -9.92
CA ASN A 25 6.50 -33.95 -10.43
C ASN A 25 7.42 -32.73 -10.49
N GLY A 26 8.56 -32.77 -9.81
CA GLY A 26 9.61 -31.75 -9.84
C GLY A 26 10.85 -32.21 -9.05
N PRO A 27 11.93 -31.40 -9.05
CA PRO A 27 13.21 -31.77 -8.42
C PRO A 27 13.09 -32.14 -6.93
N ARG A 28 12.10 -31.55 -6.24
CA ARG A 28 11.79 -31.82 -4.83
C ARG A 28 10.32 -32.14 -4.59
N ALA A 29 9.63 -32.66 -5.60
CA ALA A 29 8.19 -32.94 -5.53
C ALA A 29 7.89 -34.36 -5.99
N VAL A 30 7.82 -35.29 -5.05
CA VAL A 30 7.62 -36.74 -5.30
C VAL A 30 6.31 -37.20 -4.68
N VAL A 31 5.68 -38.22 -5.26
CA VAL A 31 4.48 -38.87 -4.71
C VAL A 31 4.76 -40.33 -4.42
N LEU A 32 4.46 -40.75 -3.20
CA LEU A 32 4.55 -42.13 -2.72
C LEU A 32 3.19 -42.83 -2.76
N SER A 33 3.20 -44.11 -3.13
CA SER A 33 2.03 -44.97 -3.26
C SER A 33 2.34 -46.39 -2.86
N GLY A 34 1.43 -47.07 -2.18
CA GLY A 34 1.71 -48.37 -1.59
C GLY A 34 0.81 -48.69 -0.40
N ASP A 35 1.27 -49.59 0.45
CA ASP A 35 0.67 -49.91 1.74
C ASP A 35 0.52 -48.65 2.60
N ALA A 36 -0.69 -48.40 3.10
CA ALA A 36 -1.01 -47.15 3.81
C ALA A 36 -0.05 -46.89 4.98
N ASP A 37 0.13 -47.88 5.86
CA ASP A 37 0.99 -47.74 7.05
C ASP A 37 2.47 -47.53 6.68
N ALA A 38 2.95 -48.16 5.61
CA ALA A 38 4.33 -48.02 5.16
C ALA A 38 4.59 -46.63 4.55
N VAL A 39 3.68 -46.15 3.69
CA VAL A 39 3.75 -44.80 3.10
C VAL A 39 3.66 -43.73 4.19
N GLU A 40 2.77 -43.91 5.17
CA GLU A 40 2.60 -42.96 6.28
C GLU A 40 3.83 -42.88 7.19
N ARG A 41 4.50 -44.01 7.46
CA ARG A 41 5.77 -44.01 8.22
C ARG A 41 6.88 -43.24 7.51
N ILE A 42 7.06 -43.47 6.21
CA ILE A 42 8.08 -42.75 5.41
C ILE A 42 7.77 -41.24 5.41
N ALA A 43 6.49 -40.88 5.20
CA ALA A 43 6.07 -39.49 5.22
C ALA A 43 6.24 -38.82 6.60
N ALA A 44 5.99 -39.55 7.69
CA ALA A 44 6.21 -39.04 9.04
C ALA A 44 7.70 -38.82 9.35
N GLY A 45 8.58 -39.70 8.88
CA GLY A 45 10.03 -39.53 8.98
C GLY A 45 10.50 -38.26 8.26
N LEU A 46 10.11 -38.09 7.00
CA LEU A 46 10.43 -36.88 6.22
C LEU A 46 9.85 -35.60 6.87
N ALA A 47 8.66 -35.67 7.46
CA ALA A 47 8.07 -34.56 8.18
C ALA A 47 8.86 -34.20 9.47
N ALA A 48 9.39 -35.19 10.18
CA ALA A 48 10.26 -34.96 11.33
C ALA A 48 11.57 -34.27 10.93
N ASP A 49 12.07 -34.52 9.71
CA ASP A 49 13.23 -33.85 9.11
C ASP A 49 12.88 -32.48 8.49
N GLY A 50 11.68 -31.95 8.77
CA GLY A 50 11.24 -30.63 8.32
C GLY A 50 10.75 -30.56 6.87
N ARG A 51 10.53 -31.69 6.19
CA ARG A 51 9.95 -31.71 4.83
C ARG A 51 8.43 -31.63 4.87
N ARG A 52 7.80 -30.86 3.96
CA ARG A 52 6.33 -30.86 3.85
C ARG A 52 5.82 -32.17 3.28
N THR A 53 4.76 -32.71 3.86
CA THR A 53 4.06 -33.90 3.36
C THR A 53 2.55 -33.67 3.32
N ARG A 54 1.87 -34.26 2.33
CA ARG A 54 0.42 -34.12 2.14
C ARG A 54 -0.21 -35.42 1.67
N ARG A 55 -1.17 -35.94 2.44
CA ARG A 55 -1.98 -37.10 2.03
C ARG A 55 -2.88 -36.73 0.85
N LEU A 56 -2.88 -37.58 -0.18
CA LEU A 56 -3.73 -37.43 -1.36
C LEU A 56 -5.02 -38.25 -1.17
N ARG A 57 -6.17 -37.64 -1.48
CA ARG A 57 -7.49 -38.29 -1.41
C ARG A 57 -7.73 -39.11 -2.67
N VAL A 58 -7.24 -40.33 -2.68
CA VAL A 58 -7.40 -41.30 -3.77
C VAL A 58 -7.81 -42.65 -3.19
N SER A 59 -8.63 -43.39 -3.94
CA SER A 59 -9.21 -44.65 -3.49
C SER A 59 -8.23 -45.84 -3.58
N HIS A 60 -7.17 -45.74 -4.40
CA HIS A 60 -6.24 -46.83 -4.66
C HIS A 60 -4.78 -46.35 -4.70
N ALA A 61 -3.86 -47.29 -4.51
CA ALA A 61 -2.42 -47.08 -4.63
C ALA A 61 -1.96 -47.20 -6.10
N PHE A 62 -2.39 -46.27 -6.96
CA PHE A 62 -1.99 -46.23 -8.36
C PHE A 62 -0.46 -46.08 -8.51
N HIS A 63 0.10 -46.56 -9.63
CA HIS A 63 1.54 -46.52 -9.91
C HIS A 63 2.39 -47.20 -8.80
N SER A 64 1.92 -48.34 -8.30
CA SER A 64 2.61 -49.12 -7.25
C SER A 64 2.47 -50.62 -7.45
N VAL A 65 3.17 -51.41 -6.62
CA VAL A 65 3.08 -52.88 -6.56
C VAL A 65 1.64 -53.40 -6.48
N HIS A 66 0.72 -52.63 -5.91
CA HIS A 66 -0.70 -53.00 -5.82
C HIS A 66 -1.43 -53.05 -7.17
N MET A 67 -0.82 -52.52 -8.23
CA MET A 67 -1.36 -52.64 -9.58
C MET A 67 -1.07 -54.00 -10.22
N ASP A 68 -0.09 -54.76 -9.72
CA ASP A 68 0.38 -56.02 -10.33
C ASP A 68 -0.76 -57.04 -10.51
N ALA A 69 -1.69 -57.10 -9.55
CA ALA A 69 -2.82 -58.03 -9.58
C ALA A 69 -3.82 -57.79 -10.73
N MET A 70 -3.86 -56.59 -11.32
CA MET A 70 -4.79 -56.26 -12.41
C MET A 70 -4.13 -56.14 -13.79
N LEU A 71 -2.79 -56.23 -13.88
CA LEU A 71 -2.06 -55.96 -15.12
C LEU A 71 -2.42 -56.92 -16.26
N ASP A 72 -2.61 -58.21 -15.98
CA ASP A 72 -2.95 -59.20 -17.01
C ASP A 72 -4.33 -58.96 -17.64
N ASP A 73 -5.32 -58.62 -16.81
CA ASP A 73 -6.67 -58.30 -17.28
C ASP A 73 -6.69 -56.94 -17.99
N PHE A 74 -5.95 -55.95 -17.48
CA PHE A 74 -5.80 -54.66 -18.13
C PHE A 74 -5.09 -54.77 -19.49
N GLU A 75 -4.05 -55.59 -19.60
CA GLU A 75 -3.35 -55.85 -20.85
C GLU A 75 -4.29 -56.50 -21.89
N ARG A 76 -5.09 -57.47 -21.46
CA ARG A 76 -6.07 -58.13 -22.33
C ARG A 76 -7.05 -57.11 -22.92
N THR A 77 -7.54 -56.18 -22.11
CA THR A 77 -8.40 -55.09 -22.57
C THR A 77 -7.65 -54.11 -23.48
N ALA A 78 -6.44 -53.69 -23.11
CA ALA A 78 -5.64 -52.74 -23.88
C ALA A 78 -5.31 -53.27 -25.29
N ARG A 79 -5.01 -54.56 -25.44
CA ARG A 79 -4.78 -55.19 -26.76
C ARG A 79 -5.99 -55.13 -27.70
N GLY A 80 -7.21 -54.91 -27.19
CA GLY A 80 -8.41 -54.73 -27.98
C GLY A 80 -8.56 -53.34 -28.62
N ILE A 81 -7.67 -52.39 -28.29
CA ILE A 81 -7.70 -51.02 -28.80
C ILE A 81 -6.77 -50.89 -30.02
N ALA A 82 -7.20 -50.18 -31.05
CA ALA A 82 -6.35 -49.83 -32.18
C ALA A 82 -5.44 -48.64 -31.82
N TYR A 83 -4.13 -48.81 -31.98
CA TYR A 83 -3.13 -47.78 -31.71
C TYR A 83 -2.57 -47.21 -33.03
N THR A 84 -2.16 -45.95 -32.99
CA THR A 84 -1.46 -45.29 -34.10
C THR A 84 -0.36 -44.40 -33.55
N ALA A 85 0.69 -44.17 -34.34
CA ALA A 85 1.76 -43.26 -33.97
C ALA A 85 1.20 -41.83 -33.76
N PRO A 86 1.68 -41.10 -32.74
CA PRO A 86 1.16 -39.78 -32.43
C PRO A 86 1.51 -38.79 -33.56
N ARG A 87 0.51 -38.06 -34.04
CA ARG A 87 0.69 -37.00 -35.07
C ARG A 87 1.24 -35.70 -34.49
N ILE A 88 1.01 -35.48 -33.20
CA ILE A 88 1.59 -34.38 -32.42
C ILE A 88 2.74 -34.98 -31.60
N PRO A 89 3.95 -34.41 -31.64
CA PRO A 89 5.06 -34.90 -30.84
C PRO A 89 4.65 -35.07 -29.37
N LEU A 90 4.79 -36.29 -28.85
CA LEU A 90 4.37 -36.66 -27.50
C LEU A 90 5.61 -36.91 -26.64
N VAL A 91 5.69 -36.27 -25.48
CA VAL A 91 6.68 -36.62 -24.44
C VAL A 91 6.03 -37.62 -23.49
N SER A 92 6.66 -38.78 -23.31
CA SER A 92 6.14 -39.90 -22.54
C SER A 92 6.29 -39.63 -21.04
N ASN A 93 5.18 -39.69 -20.31
CA ASN A 93 5.18 -39.65 -18.85
C ASN A 93 5.71 -40.95 -18.21
N LEU A 94 6.06 -41.97 -18.99
CA LEU A 94 6.72 -43.18 -18.49
C LEU A 94 8.25 -43.03 -18.51
N THR A 95 8.78 -42.34 -19.51
CA THR A 95 10.22 -42.29 -19.80
C THR A 95 10.82 -40.90 -19.68
N GLY A 96 10.01 -39.85 -19.63
CA GLY A 96 10.45 -38.46 -19.72
C GLY A 96 10.87 -38.01 -21.12
N GLU A 97 10.86 -38.93 -22.10
CA GLU A 97 11.47 -38.74 -23.42
C GLU A 97 10.43 -38.63 -24.54
N LEU A 98 10.86 -38.11 -25.70
CA LEU A 98 10.01 -38.02 -26.88
C LEU A 98 9.66 -39.42 -27.42
N VAL A 99 8.37 -39.66 -27.64
CA VAL A 99 7.86 -40.91 -28.22
C VAL A 99 8.20 -40.97 -29.71
N THR A 100 8.89 -42.03 -30.12
CA THR A 100 9.33 -42.24 -31.51
C THR A 100 8.54 -43.32 -32.26
N GLY A 101 7.62 -44.03 -31.59
CA GLY A 101 6.81 -45.12 -32.16
C GLY A 101 5.39 -45.18 -31.58
N GLU A 102 4.69 -46.29 -31.78
CA GLU A 102 3.32 -46.47 -31.26
C GLU A 102 3.31 -46.72 -29.73
N THR A 103 2.40 -46.07 -29.01
CA THR A 103 2.13 -46.33 -27.59
C THR A 103 1.11 -47.46 -27.42
N GLY A 104 1.50 -48.67 -27.83
CA GLY A 104 0.65 -49.86 -27.80
C GLY A 104 0.29 -50.36 -26.39
N ALA A 105 -0.45 -51.47 -26.32
CA ALA A 105 -0.95 -52.04 -25.05
C ALA A 105 0.13 -52.18 -23.96
N HIS A 106 1.32 -52.67 -24.32
CA HIS A 106 2.45 -52.83 -23.40
C HIS A 106 2.90 -51.50 -22.77
N TYR A 107 2.86 -50.38 -23.51
CA TYR A 107 3.17 -49.06 -22.96
C TYR A 107 2.20 -48.69 -21.83
N TRP A 108 0.90 -48.91 -22.03
CA TRP A 108 -0.12 -48.56 -21.04
C TRP A 108 -0.10 -49.45 -19.79
N VAL A 109 0.23 -50.74 -19.95
CA VAL A 109 0.44 -51.67 -18.83
C VAL A 109 1.61 -51.21 -17.97
N ARG A 110 2.71 -50.78 -18.60
CA ARG A 110 3.83 -50.18 -17.86
C ARG A 110 3.44 -48.86 -17.21
N HIS A 111 2.75 -47.98 -17.96
CA HIS A 111 2.37 -46.65 -17.47
C HIS A 111 1.43 -46.69 -16.25
N VAL A 112 0.53 -47.67 -16.15
CA VAL A 112 -0.36 -47.79 -14.96
C VAL A 112 0.39 -48.31 -13.72
N ARG A 113 1.51 -49.01 -13.92
CA ARG A 113 2.32 -49.63 -12.86
C ARG A 113 3.50 -48.78 -12.40
N GLU A 114 4.22 -48.18 -13.34
CA GLU A 114 5.46 -47.43 -13.11
C GLU A 114 5.19 -45.96 -12.81
N ALA A 115 6.21 -45.27 -12.29
CA ALA A 115 6.13 -43.88 -11.87
C ALA A 115 5.88 -42.92 -13.05
N VAL A 116 5.07 -41.89 -12.82
CA VAL A 116 4.87 -40.78 -13.74
C VAL A 116 6.07 -39.83 -13.70
N ARG A 117 6.83 -39.75 -14.79
CA ARG A 117 8.05 -38.93 -14.99
C ARG A 117 7.72 -37.53 -15.53
N PHE A 118 6.87 -36.77 -14.83
CA PHE A 118 6.40 -35.46 -15.28
C PHE A 118 7.54 -34.42 -15.32
N ALA A 119 8.40 -34.39 -14.30
CA ALA A 119 9.54 -33.47 -14.23
C ALA A 119 10.51 -33.66 -15.40
N ASP A 120 10.87 -34.91 -15.69
CA ASP A 120 11.71 -35.26 -16.83
C ASP A 120 11.08 -34.83 -18.16
N GLY A 121 9.77 -35.02 -18.28
CA GLY A 121 9.02 -34.57 -19.46
C GLY A 121 9.12 -33.05 -19.67
N LEU A 122 9.07 -32.26 -18.59
CA LEU A 122 9.30 -30.81 -18.65
C LEU A 122 10.73 -30.46 -19.04
N ALA A 123 11.73 -31.17 -18.52
CA ALA A 123 13.14 -30.96 -18.90
C ALA A 123 13.36 -31.22 -20.40
N THR A 124 12.77 -32.31 -20.92
CA THR A 124 12.77 -32.67 -22.34
C THR A 124 12.11 -31.62 -23.24
N LEU A 125 11.05 -30.95 -22.75
CA LEU A 125 10.39 -29.84 -23.43
C LEU A 125 11.23 -28.56 -23.39
N ALA A 126 11.81 -28.23 -22.23
CA ALA A 126 12.67 -27.07 -22.04
C ALA A 126 13.93 -27.15 -22.91
N ALA A 127 14.59 -28.31 -22.96
CA ALA A 127 15.75 -28.56 -23.83
C ALA A 127 15.44 -28.39 -25.33
N ARG A 128 14.16 -28.48 -25.72
CA ARG A 128 13.67 -28.23 -27.09
C ARG A 128 13.17 -26.79 -27.30
N GLY A 129 13.38 -25.90 -26.33
CA GLY A 129 12.99 -24.50 -26.40
C GLY A 129 11.49 -24.25 -26.20
N VAL A 130 10.73 -25.21 -25.65
CA VAL A 130 9.32 -25.01 -25.34
C VAL A 130 9.20 -24.18 -24.06
N ARG A 131 8.57 -23.01 -24.17
CA ARG A 131 8.34 -22.07 -23.06
C ARG A 131 6.87 -21.76 -22.79
N ARG A 132 5.97 -22.14 -23.71
CA ARG A 132 4.54 -21.87 -23.64
C ARG A 132 3.81 -23.18 -23.37
N HIS A 133 3.10 -23.27 -22.26
CA HIS A 133 2.37 -24.45 -21.83
C HIS A 133 0.88 -24.12 -21.72
N LEU A 134 0.05 -24.96 -22.33
CA LEU A 134 -1.40 -24.90 -22.24
C LEU A 134 -1.89 -26.16 -21.54
N GLU A 135 -2.54 -26.00 -20.39
CA GLU A 135 -3.16 -27.10 -19.66
C GLU A 135 -4.63 -27.23 -20.05
N LEU A 136 -4.99 -28.43 -20.49
CA LEU A 136 -6.37 -28.83 -20.79
C LEU A 136 -6.88 -29.67 -19.62
N GLY A 137 -7.43 -29.01 -18.59
CA GLY A 137 -7.92 -29.69 -17.39
C GLY A 137 -8.66 -28.76 -16.43
N PRO A 138 -9.45 -29.34 -15.49
CA PRO A 138 -10.38 -28.61 -14.63
C PRO A 138 -9.71 -27.74 -13.54
N ASP A 139 -8.49 -28.05 -13.10
CA ASP A 139 -8.00 -27.51 -11.82
C ASP A 139 -6.63 -26.80 -11.90
N GLY A 140 -6.04 -26.66 -13.09
CA GLY A 140 -4.80 -25.88 -13.29
C GLY A 140 -3.55 -26.40 -12.56
N VAL A 141 -3.60 -27.65 -12.09
CA VAL A 141 -2.59 -28.26 -11.21
C VAL A 141 -1.25 -28.41 -11.94
N LEU A 142 -1.27 -28.79 -13.22
CA LEU A 142 -0.05 -29.00 -13.99
C LEU A 142 0.64 -27.67 -14.30
N SER A 143 -0.12 -26.61 -14.52
CA SER A 143 0.39 -25.25 -14.75
C SER A 143 1.15 -24.72 -13.54
N ALA A 144 0.67 -25.02 -12.33
CA ALA A 144 1.38 -24.68 -11.09
C ALA A 144 2.69 -25.48 -10.94
N LEU A 145 2.68 -26.78 -11.27
CA LEU A 145 3.87 -27.62 -11.25
C LEU A 145 4.92 -27.16 -12.28
N VAL A 146 4.51 -26.75 -13.48
CA VAL A 146 5.40 -26.18 -14.50
C VAL A 146 6.07 -24.90 -14.00
N GLN A 147 5.30 -24.00 -13.37
CA GLN A 147 5.85 -22.76 -12.80
C GLN A 147 6.84 -23.05 -11.66
N ALA A 148 6.50 -23.99 -10.77
CA ALA A 148 7.37 -24.37 -9.66
C ALA A 148 8.66 -25.06 -10.11
N GLY A 149 8.61 -25.89 -11.15
CA GLY A 149 9.78 -26.59 -11.70
C GLY A 149 10.66 -25.73 -12.62
N GLY A 150 10.09 -24.71 -13.27
CA GLY A 150 10.80 -23.81 -14.18
C GLY A 150 11.50 -22.63 -13.49
N ALA A 151 11.24 -22.38 -12.20
CA ALA A 151 11.80 -21.25 -11.46
C ALA A 151 13.34 -21.26 -11.36
N ASP A 152 13.95 -22.45 -11.34
CA ASP A 152 15.42 -22.62 -11.24
C ASP A 152 16.14 -22.69 -12.59
N GLN A 153 15.41 -22.80 -13.72
CA GLN A 153 15.97 -23.01 -15.06
C GLN A 153 15.54 -21.93 -16.08
N ALA A 154 14.76 -20.92 -15.67
CA ALA A 154 14.27 -19.89 -16.56
C ALA A 154 15.32 -18.79 -16.80
N ASP A 155 15.58 -18.49 -18.07
CA ASP A 155 16.18 -17.23 -18.49
C ASP A 155 15.25 -16.06 -18.06
N PRO A 156 15.71 -15.12 -17.20
CA PRO A 156 14.92 -13.98 -16.75
C PRO A 156 14.35 -13.14 -17.90
N ALA A 157 15.01 -13.13 -19.06
CA ALA A 157 14.56 -12.42 -20.24
C ALA A 157 13.41 -13.12 -20.98
N ARG A 158 13.15 -14.41 -20.72
CA ARG A 158 12.16 -15.24 -21.43
C ARG A 158 11.42 -16.19 -20.48
N PRO A 159 10.54 -15.67 -19.61
CA PRO A 159 9.86 -16.48 -18.61
C PRO A 159 8.95 -17.55 -19.24
N VAL A 160 8.77 -18.67 -18.52
CA VAL A 160 7.82 -19.72 -18.88
C VAL A 160 6.40 -19.19 -18.74
N VAL A 161 5.58 -19.35 -19.78
CA VAL A 161 4.17 -18.92 -19.80
C VAL A 161 3.27 -20.14 -19.72
N THR A 162 2.40 -20.15 -18.71
CA THR A 162 1.35 -21.17 -18.55
C THR A 162 -0.03 -20.57 -18.72
N ALA A 163 -0.95 -21.33 -19.33
CA ALA A 163 -2.35 -20.97 -19.47
C ALA A 163 -3.24 -22.19 -19.21
N THR A 164 -4.37 -21.99 -18.55
CA THR A 164 -5.34 -23.05 -18.21
C THR A 164 -6.62 -22.86 -19.01
N ALA A 165 -7.05 -23.88 -19.75
CA ALA A 165 -8.19 -23.75 -20.66
C ALA A 165 -9.56 -23.94 -19.99
N LEU A 166 -9.65 -24.70 -18.90
CA LEU A 166 -10.93 -25.19 -18.35
C LEU A 166 -11.04 -25.14 -16.81
N PRO A 167 -10.65 -24.07 -16.10
CA PRO A 167 -10.78 -24.02 -14.65
C PRO A 167 -12.23 -24.23 -14.18
N HIS A 168 -12.39 -25.00 -13.12
CA HIS A 168 -13.67 -25.42 -12.58
C HIS A 168 -14.54 -24.24 -12.17
N GLY A 169 -15.85 -24.34 -12.42
CA GLY A 169 -16.83 -23.31 -12.04
C GLY A 169 -16.76 -22.00 -12.83
N ARG A 170 -16.02 -21.96 -13.95
CA ARG A 170 -15.96 -20.81 -14.87
C ARG A 170 -16.56 -21.14 -16.23
N ASP A 171 -16.98 -20.12 -16.96
CA ASP A 171 -17.45 -20.28 -18.34
C ASP A 171 -16.32 -20.82 -19.23
N GLU A 172 -16.56 -21.97 -19.86
CA GLU A 172 -15.57 -22.71 -20.65
C GLU A 172 -15.08 -21.88 -21.84
N ARG A 173 -16.01 -21.21 -22.54
CA ARG A 173 -15.70 -20.40 -23.73
C ARG A 173 -14.85 -19.19 -23.35
N THR A 174 -15.23 -18.47 -22.31
CA THR A 174 -14.50 -17.31 -21.80
C THR A 174 -13.11 -17.70 -21.34
N THR A 175 -12.98 -18.83 -20.66
CA THR A 175 -11.68 -19.23 -20.15
C THR A 175 -10.75 -19.73 -21.25
N LEU A 176 -11.25 -20.50 -22.22
CA LEU A 176 -10.48 -20.89 -23.39
C LEU A 176 -9.99 -19.67 -24.18
N LEU A 177 -10.86 -18.69 -24.41
CA LEU A 177 -10.49 -17.44 -25.09
C LEU A 177 -9.47 -16.62 -24.28
N THR A 178 -9.60 -16.59 -22.96
CA THR A 178 -8.64 -15.94 -22.05
C THR A 178 -7.28 -16.63 -22.09
N ALA A 179 -7.25 -17.96 -22.12
CA ALA A 179 -6.03 -18.74 -22.25
C ALA A 179 -5.32 -18.47 -23.59
N VAL A 180 -6.08 -18.46 -24.70
CA VAL A 180 -5.56 -18.13 -26.04
C VAL A 180 -5.08 -16.68 -26.10
N ALA A 181 -5.80 -15.73 -25.47
CA ALA A 181 -5.41 -14.33 -25.40
C ALA A 181 -4.12 -14.12 -24.60
N ARG A 182 -3.93 -14.86 -23.49
CA ARG A 182 -2.70 -14.83 -22.69
C ARG A 182 -1.50 -15.31 -23.51
N LEU A 183 -1.66 -16.40 -24.25
CA LEU A 183 -0.62 -16.88 -25.16
C LEU A 183 -0.37 -15.89 -26.30
N HIS A 184 -1.40 -15.21 -26.79
CA HIS A 184 -1.27 -14.17 -27.81
C HIS A 184 -0.49 -12.93 -27.33
N ALA A 185 -0.76 -12.47 -26.11
CA ALA A 185 -0.05 -11.36 -25.49
C ALA A 185 1.45 -11.65 -25.28
N ASP A 186 1.81 -12.92 -25.08
CA ASP A 186 3.20 -13.41 -25.06
C ASP A 186 3.80 -13.59 -26.47
N GLY A 187 3.08 -13.20 -27.53
CA GLY A 187 3.53 -13.22 -28.91
C GLY A 187 3.28 -14.54 -29.65
N LEU A 188 2.33 -15.37 -29.21
CA LEU A 188 1.77 -16.41 -30.08
C LEU A 188 0.84 -15.73 -31.09
N ALA A 189 0.77 -16.23 -32.32
CA ALA A 189 -0.19 -15.75 -33.31
C ALA A 189 -1.24 -16.83 -33.60
N PRO A 190 -2.30 -16.95 -32.78
CA PRO A 190 -3.40 -17.87 -33.06
C PRO A 190 -4.02 -17.57 -34.42
N HIS A 191 -4.50 -18.62 -35.11
CA HIS A 191 -5.29 -18.45 -36.32
C HIS A 191 -6.70 -17.96 -35.97
N TRP A 192 -6.82 -16.66 -35.69
CA TRP A 192 -8.07 -16.00 -35.29
C TRP A 192 -9.27 -16.29 -36.20
N PRO A 193 -9.14 -16.41 -37.53
CA PRO A 193 -10.28 -16.78 -38.38
C PRO A 193 -10.89 -18.15 -38.01
N ALA A 194 -10.07 -19.12 -37.59
CA ALA A 194 -10.58 -20.42 -37.13
C ALA A 194 -11.22 -20.34 -35.74
N VAL A 195 -10.70 -19.48 -34.85
CA VAL A 195 -11.27 -19.25 -33.51
C VAL A 195 -12.67 -18.65 -33.58
N PHE A 196 -12.92 -17.81 -34.58
CA PHE A 196 -14.18 -17.07 -34.74
C PHE A 196 -15.06 -17.58 -35.89
N GLU A 197 -14.72 -18.72 -36.49
CA GLU A 197 -15.51 -19.33 -37.57
C GLU A 197 -16.96 -19.56 -37.13
N GLY A 198 -17.93 -19.22 -37.99
CA GLY A 198 -19.36 -19.39 -37.70
C GLY A 198 -19.95 -18.41 -36.68
N THR A 199 -19.14 -17.57 -36.00
CA THR A 199 -19.63 -16.61 -35.01
C THR A 199 -20.09 -15.28 -35.59
N GLY A 200 -19.75 -15.01 -36.85
CA GLY A 200 -19.96 -13.70 -37.49
C GLY A 200 -19.06 -12.58 -36.95
N ALA A 201 -18.14 -12.89 -36.03
CA ALA A 201 -17.24 -11.91 -35.46
C ALA A 201 -16.30 -11.34 -36.54
N ARG A 202 -16.11 -10.03 -36.50
CA ARG A 202 -15.16 -9.31 -37.36
C ARG A 202 -14.02 -8.84 -36.48
N ARG A 203 -12.78 -9.08 -36.93
CA ARG A 203 -11.64 -8.44 -36.31
C ARG A 203 -11.77 -6.94 -36.56
N VAL A 204 -11.87 -6.19 -35.48
CA VAL A 204 -11.80 -4.73 -35.50
C VAL A 204 -10.45 -4.35 -34.94
N ASP A 205 -9.72 -3.51 -35.66
CA ASP A 205 -8.56 -2.87 -35.07
C ASP A 205 -9.07 -1.89 -34.02
N LEU A 206 -8.56 -2.03 -32.80
CA LEU A 206 -8.92 -1.12 -31.72
C LEU A 206 -8.37 0.27 -32.09
N PRO A 207 -9.19 1.34 -32.09
CA PRO A 207 -8.65 2.67 -32.24
C PRO A 207 -7.74 2.97 -31.06
N THR A 208 -6.54 3.48 -31.33
CA THR A 208 -5.60 3.93 -30.30
C THR A 208 -6.11 5.16 -29.53
N TYR A 209 -7.23 5.79 -29.98
CA TYR A 209 -7.91 6.86 -29.24
C TYR A 209 -9.39 7.04 -29.65
N PRO A 210 -10.35 7.27 -28.72
CA PRO A 210 -11.80 7.24 -29.03
C PRO A 210 -12.39 8.44 -29.79
N PHE A 211 -11.65 9.53 -30.03
CA PHE A 211 -12.21 10.81 -30.53
C PHE A 211 -11.71 11.26 -31.91
N GLN A 212 -10.99 10.41 -32.66
CA GLN A 212 -10.33 10.83 -33.90
C GLN A 212 -11.21 10.58 -35.13
N ARG A 213 -11.96 11.61 -35.57
CA ARG A 213 -12.92 11.56 -36.71
C ARG A 213 -12.35 12.01 -38.07
N GLN A 214 -11.04 12.01 -38.26
CA GLN A 214 -10.43 12.30 -39.57
C GLN A 214 -9.56 11.13 -40.05
N ARG A 215 -9.79 10.71 -41.30
CA ARG A 215 -8.94 9.75 -42.00
C ARG A 215 -7.63 10.45 -42.36
N TYR A 216 -6.62 10.25 -41.53
CA TYR A 216 -5.24 10.47 -41.89
C TYR A 216 -4.67 9.11 -42.31
N TRP A 217 -4.19 8.98 -43.55
CA TRP A 217 -3.39 7.83 -43.97
C TRP A 217 -1.93 8.24 -43.74
N PRO A 218 -1.31 7.92 -42.59
CA PRO A 218 0.13 7.80 -42.61
C PRO A 218 0.39 6.55 -43.46
N GLU A 219 0.84 6.73 -44.70
CA GLU A 219 1.73 5.72 -45.24
C GLU A 219 2.78 5.46 -44.17
N PRO A 220 3.05 4.21 -43.81
CA PRO A 220 4.08 3.91 -42.83
C PRO A 220 5.39 4.37 -43.46
N THR A 221 5.77 5.62 -43.18
CA THR A 221 7.16 5.85 -42.87
C THR A 221 7.36 4.95 -41.67
N PRO A 222 8.15 3.86 -41.79
CA PRO A 222 8.46 3.05 -40.63
C PRO A 222 8.87 4.05 -39.56
N ALA A 223 8.15 4.03 -38.44
CA ALA A 223 8.71 4.66 -37.25
C ALA A 223 10.11 4.05 -37.18
N PRO A 224 11.18 4.86 -37.25
CA PRO A 224 12.47 4.31 -36.90
C PRO A 224 12.22 3.75 -35.51
N ALA A 225 12.35 2.43 -35.38
CA ALA A 225 12.75 1.92 -34.09
C ALA A 225 13.90 2.84 -33.65
N PRO A 226 14.07 3.13 -32.36
CA PRO A 226 15.42 3.35 -31.90
C PRO A 226 16.18 2.02 -32.05
N ALA A 227 16.29 1.47 -33.26
CA ALA A 227 17.60 1.15 -33.79
C ALA A 227 18.25 2.52 -34.05
N THR A 228 18.69 3.17 -32.96
CA THR A 228 20.02 3.75 -33.06
C THR A 228 20.91 2.61 -33.57
N ALA A 229 21.88 2.90 -34.43
CA ALA A 229 22.90 1.90 -34.76
C ALA A 229 23.45 1.23 -33.46
N ASP A 230 23.35 1.93 -32.32
CA ASP A 230 23.65 1.46 -30.97
C ASP A 230 22.78 0.27 -30.48
N GLY A 231 21.47 0.21 -30.73
CA GLY A 231 20.61 -0.86 -30.18
C GLY A 231 20.88 -2.25 -30.76
N GLU A 232 21.17 -2.30 -32.06
CA GLU A 232 21.61 -3.51 -32.77
C GLU A 232 23.05 -3.86 -32.34
N PHE A 233 23.94 -2.87 -32.25
CA PHE A 233 25.30 -3.02 -31.72
C PHE A 233 25.32 -3.64 -30.31
N TRP A 234 24.56 -3.10 -29.34
CA TRP A 234 24.50 -3.62 -27.96
C TRP A 234 23.78 -4.97 -27.84
N THR A 235 22.93 -5.30 -28.81
CA THR A 235 22.33 -6.65 -28.89
C THR A 235 23.37 -7.65 -29.37
N VAL A 236 24.08 -7.36 -30.47
CA VAL A 236 25.21 -8.17 -30.99
C VAL A 236 26.29 -8.37 -29.92
N LEU A 237 26.61 -7.30 -29.16
CA LEU A 237 27.60 -7.33 -28.05
C LEU A 237 27.23 -8.28 -26.90
N ARG A 238 25.93 -8.58 -26.72
CA ARG A 238 25.41 -9.50 -25.69
C ARG A 238 25.23 -10.93 -26.20
N THR A 239 24.96 -11.12 -27.50
CA THR A 239 24.47 -12.39 -28.04
C THR A 239 25.41 -13.11 -29.02
N GLU A 240 26.46 -12.46 -29.55
CA GLU A 240 27.28 -13.04 -30.64
C GLU A 240 28.78 -13.23 -30.35
N SER A 241 29.44 -13.97 -31.26
CA SER A 241 30.87 -14.25 -31.28
C SER A 241 31.70 -12.98 -31.56
N LEU A 242 32.81 -12.80 -30.83
CA LEU A 242 33.79 -11.72 -30.98
C LEU A 242 34.22 -11.49 -32.44
N ASP A 243 34.29 -12.56 -33.23
CA ASP A 243 34.74 -12.52 -34.64
C ASP A 243 33.77 -11.73 -35.53
N ALA A 244 32.44 -11.86 -35.32
CA ALA A 244 31.43 -11.16 -36.12
C ALA A 244 31.41 -9.65 -35.83
N LEU A 245 31.68 -9.26 -34.57
CA LEU A 245 31.74 -7.86 -34.16
C LEU A 245 33.05 -7.20 -34.62
N ALA A 246 34.16 -7.93 -34.62
CA ALA A 246 35.45 -7.48 -35.17
C ALA A 246 35.37 -7.20 -36.67
N ASP A 247 34.74 -8.11 -37.43
CA ASP A 247 34.51 -7.95 -38.88
C ASP A 247 33.57 -6.77 -39.20
N THR A 248 32.56 -6.53 -38.35
CA THR A 248 31.60 -5.43 -38.54
C THR A 248 32.21 -4.06 -38.24
N LEU A 249 33.10 -3.98 -37.24
CA LEU A 249 33.75 -2.74 -36.80
C LEU A 249 35.09 -2.47 -37.52
N ASP A 250 35.55 -3.40 -38.37
CA ASP A 250 36.86 -3.36 -39.05
C ASP A 250 38.03 -3.13 -38.08
N VAL A 251 38.01 -3.84 -36.94
CA VAL A 251 39.02 -3.75 -35.88
C VAL A 251 39.60 -5.11 -35.54
N ASP A 252 40.86 -5.11 -35.13
CA ASP A 252 41.56 -6.31 -34.69
C ASP A 252 40.86 -6.97 -33.48
N GLY A 253 40.65 -8.29 -33.55
CA GLY A 253 39.92 -9.05 -32.53
C GLY A 253 40.57 -9.01 -31.14
N ASP A 254 41.91 -8.96 -31.06
CA ASP A 254 42.62 -8.86 -29.78
C ASP A 254 42.50 -7.45 -29.17
N ALA A 255 42.39 -6.42 -29.99
CA ALA A 255 42.10 -5.06 -29.52
C ALA A 255 40.65 -4.94 -29.02
N LEU A 256 39.69 -5.53 -29.73
CA LEU A 256 38.28 -5.53 -29.33
C LEU A 256 38.04 -6.33 -28.05
N ALA A 257 38.68 -7.50 -27.89
CA ALA A 257 38.58 -8.33 -26.68
C ALA A 257 39.05 -7.62 -25.41
N LYS A 258 40.00 -6.67 -25.51
CA LYS A 258 40.50 -5.88 -24.37
C LYS A 258 39.52 -4.79 -23.91
N VAL A 259 38.67 -4.28 -24.80
CA VAL A 259 37.77 -3.15 -24.54
C VAL A 259 36.32 -3.61 -24.30
N LEU A 260 35.95 -4.80 -24.80
CA LEU A 260 34.59 -5.34 -24.70
C LEU A 260 34.05 -5.42 -23.26
N PRO A 261 34.80 -5.92 -22.26
CA PRO A 261 34.30 -5.96 -20.88
C PRO A 261 33.97 -4.55 -20.36
N ALA A 262 34.86 -3.59 -20.61
CA ALA A 262 34.66 -2.20 -20.20
C ALA A 262 33.45 -1.53 -20.88
N LEU A 263 33.18 -1.85 -22.15
CA LEU A 263 32.01 -1.35 -22.88
C LEU A 263 30.71 -1.98 -22.38
N ARG A 264 30.71 -3.29 -22.06
CA ARG A 264 29.56 -3.98 -21.44
C ARG A 264 29.26 -3.39 -20.07
N ASP A 265 30.28 -3.27 -19.22
CA ASP A 265 30.16 -2.65 -17.90
C ASP A 265 29.68 -1.20 -17.99
N TRP A 266 30.10 -0.46 -19.01
CA TRP A 266 29.61 0.91 -19.25
C TRP A 266 28.14 0.92 -19.67
N HIS A 267 27.73 0.03 -20.58
CA HIS A 267 26.34 -0.03 -21.06
C HIS A 267 25.38 -0.49 -19.96
N ASP A 268 25.74 -1.56 -19.24
CA ASP A 268 24.95 -2.09 -18.13
C ASP A 268 24.77 -1.02 -17.04
N ARG A 269 25.82 -0.27 -16.70
CA ARG A 269 25.73 0.89 -15.79
C ARG A 269 24.79 1.98 -16.31
N ARG A 270 24.73 2.19 -17.63
CA ARG A 270 23.89 3.20 -18.27
C ARG A 270 22.41 2.78 -18.31
N GLU A 271 22.13 1.51 -18.59
CA GLU A 271 20.77 0.97 -18.50
C GLU A 271 20.27 0.98 -17.06
N GLU A 272 21.12 0.58 -16.10
CA GLU A 272 20.78 0.66 -14.67
C GLU A 272 20.51 2.11 -14.23
N GLN A 273 21.32 3.07 -14.69
CA GLN A 273 21.07 4.51 -14.44
C GLN A 273 19.73 4.95 -15.02
N ALA A 274 19.44 4.61 -16.28
CA ALA A 274 18.19 4.97 -16.93
C ALA A 274 16.97 4.35 -16.22
N ALA A 275 17.10 3.11 -15.75
CA ALA A 275 16.07 2.43 -14.96
C ALA A 275 15.84 3.15 -13.63
N VAL A 276 16.89 3.50 -12.89
CA VAL A 276 16.79 4.24 -11.63
C VAL A 276 16.19 5.63 -11.83
N ASP A 277 16.59 6.36 -12.87
CA ASP A 277 16.04 7.69 -13.17
C ASP A 277 14.56 7.63 -13.52
N ALA A 278 14.12 6.59 -14.22
CA ALA A 278 12.70 6.36 -14.49
C ALA A 278 11.88 6.08 -13.21
N LEU A 279 12.52 5.68 -12.11
CA LEU A 279 11.90 5.49 -10.79
C LEU A 279 11.83 6.78 -9.96
N ARG A 280 12.62 7.81 -10.32
CA ARG A 280 12.75 9.05 -9.54
C ARG A 280 11.69 10.09 -9.91
N ARG A 281 11.14 10.70 -8.87
CA ARG A 281 10.32 11.92 -8.94
C ARG A 281 10.76 12.87 -7.84
N ARG A 282 10.34 14.12 -7.92
CA ARG A 282 10.60 15.12 -6.89
C ARG A 282 9.39 16.00 -6.63
N ILE A 283 9.37 16.59 -5.45
CA ILE A 283 8.44 17.66 -5.13
C ILE A 283 8.99 18.96 -5.68
N VAL A 284 8.17 19.70 -6.40
CA VAL A 284 8.47 21.06 -6.85
C VAL A 284 7.37 22.01 -6.39
N TRP A 285 7.77 23.24 -6.12
CA TRP A 285 6.86 24.32 -5.76
C TRP A 285 6.72 25.25 -6.95
N GLN A 286 5.54 25.24 -7.57
CA GLN A 286 5.24 26.01 -8.76
C GLN A 286 4.64 27.37 -8.36
N PRO A 287 5.20 28.50 -8.81
CA PRO A 287 4.58 29.80 -8.62
C PRO A 287 3.18 29.84 -9.25
N LEU A 288 2.22 30.45 -8.55
CA LEU A 288 0.87 30.66 -9.02
C LEU A 288 0.58 32.16 -9.20
N ASP A 289 0.01 32.51 -10.35
CA ASP A 289 -0.56 33.82 -10.58
C ASP A 289 -1.97 33.87 -9.97
N ARG A 290 -2.11 34.65 -8.89
CA ARG A 290 -3.37 34.73 -8.14
C ARG A 290 -3.72 36.17 -7.80
N ALA A 291 -5.00 36.51 -7.96
CA ALA A 291 -5.52 37.80 -7.51
C ALA A 291 -5.39 37.91 -5.98
N ARG A 292 -5.01 39.10 -5.50
CA ARG A 292 -4.89 39.41 -4.07
C ARG A 292 -6.19 39.94 -3.46
N SER A 293 -7.30 39.79 -4.17
CA SER A 293 -8.61 40.30 -3.80
C SER A 293 -9.55 39.14 -3.50
N GLY A 294 -10.23 39.22 -2.36
CA GLY A 294 -11.15 38.18 -1.88
C GLY A 294 -11.04 38.09 -0.37
N ALA A 295 -12.17 38.02 0.31
CA ALA A 295 -12.24 37.76 1.74
C ALA A 295 -13.05 36.48 1.95
N PRO A 296 -12.65 35.63 2.91
CA PRO A 296 -13.47 34.49 3.30
C PRO A 296 -14.87 34.97 3.69
N ALA A 297 -15.89 34.31 3.15
CA ALA A 297 -17.28 34.63 3.45
C ALA A 297 -17.80 33.74 4.59
N GLY A 298 -18.82 34.23 5.30
CA GLY A 298 -19.47 33.53 6.40
C GLY A 298 -18.65 33.46 7.69
N THR A 299 -19.15 32.71 8.67
CA THR A 299 -18.51 32.56 9.97
C THR A 299 -17.39 31.53 9.89
N TRP A 300 -16.19 31.91 10.34
CA TRP A 300 -15.04 31.01 10.42
C TRP A 300 -14.74 30.63 11.87
N LEU A 301 -14.27 29.40 12.07
CA LEU A 301 -13.74 28.95 13.35
C LEU A 301 -12.21 28.94 13.29
N ALA A 302 -11.56 29.70 14.18
CA ALA A 302 -10.12 29.62 14.39
C ALA A 302 -9.80 28.80 15.64
N VAL A 303 -8.97 27.77 15.47
CA VAL A 303 -8.54 26.88 16.55
C VAL A 303 -7.05 27.12 16.85
N LEU A 304 -6.74 27.53 18.08
CA LEU A 304 -5.39 27.91 18.50
C LEU A 304 -4.91 27.03 19.66
N PRO A 305 -3.59 26.75 19.75
CA PRO A 305 -3.04 26.16 20.95
C PRO A 305 -3.08 27.15 22.12
N ALA A 306 -3.20 26.65 23.35
CA ALA A 306 -3.12 27.49 24.54
C ALA A 306 -1.84 28.34 24.57
N GLY A 307 -1.97 29.57 25.08
CA GLY A 307 -0.87 30.53 25.14
C GLY A 307 -0.58 31.28 23.83
N HIS A 308 -1.21 30.92 22.71
CA HIS A 308 -1.00 31.57 21.40
C HIS A 308 -2.10 32.58 21.04
N GLY A 309 -3.00 32.88 21.99
CA GLY A 309 -4.08 33.85 21.81
C GLY A 309 -3.58 35.27 21.58
N ASP A 310 -2.47 35.67 22.20
CA ASP A 310 -1.90 37.03 22.07
C ASP A 310 -0.67 37.09 21.15
N ASP A 311 -0.34 35.98 20.48
CA ASP A 311 0.78 35.93 19.54
C ASP A 311 0.53 36.86 18.35
N ALA A 312 1.47 37.77 18.07
CA ALA A 312 1.30 38.81 17.06
C ALA A 312 1.19 38.23 15.63
N TRP A 313 1.89 37.11 15.37
CA TRP A 313 1.80 36.41 14.10
C TRP A 313 0.40 35.79 13.94
N ALA A 314 -0.10 35.10 14.98
CA ALA A 314 -1.44 34.52 14.99
C ALA A 314 -2.52 35.60 14.84
N GLN A 315 -2.42 36.73 15.54
CA GLN A 315 -3.39 37.83 15.38
C GLN A 315 -3.42 38.42 13.97
N THR A 316 -2.26 38.54 13.32
CA THR A 316 -2.18 39.01 11.93
C THR A 316 -2.87 38.03 10.98
N VAL A 317 -2.65 36.72 11.19
CA VAL A 317 -3.30 35.65 10.43
C VAL A 317 -4.81 35.63 10.65
N LEU A 318 -5.28 35.74 11.89
CA LEU A 318 -6.71 35.80 12.21
C LEU A 318 -7.40 37.03 11.61
N GLY A 319 -6.68 38.15 11.47
CA GLY A 319 -7.19 39.33 10.78
C GLY A 319 -7.57 39.08 9.32
N ALA A 320 -7.00 38.05 8.67
CA ALA A 320 -7.31 37.68 7.29
C ALA A 320 -8.66 36.95 7.13
N LEU A 321 -9.21 36.38 8.21
CA LEU A 321 -10.50 35.69 8.21
C LEU A 321 -11.70 36.65 8.32
N GLY A 322 -11.48 37.86 8.86
CA GLY A 322 -12.51 38.86 9.05
C GLY A 322 -13.07 38.93 10.49
N PRO A 323 -13.97 39.89 10.76
CA PRO A 323 -14.42 40.21 12.12
C PRO A 323 -15.32 39.13 12.75
N ASP A 324 -16.00 38.32 11.93
CA ASP A 324 -16.97 37.30 12.39
C ASP A 324 -16.29 35.94 12.69
N THR A 325 -15.03 35.96 13.13
CA THR A 325 -14.25 34.75 13.43
C THR A 325 -14.48 34.29 14.87
N ALA A 326 -15.10 33.13 15.04
CA ALA A 326 -15.16 32.43 16.32
C ALA A 326 -13.78 31.87 16.67
N ARG A 327 -13.39 31.91 17.95
CA ARG A 327 -12.07 31.45 18.41
C ARG A 327 -12.23 30.36 19.46
N LEU A 328 -11.49 29.28 19.30
CA LEU A 328 -11.38 28.20 20.27
C LEU A 328 -9.91 27.98 20.63
N THR A 329 -9.59 27.97 21.92
CA THR A 329 -8.25 27.67 22.41
C THR A 329 -8.20 26.26 22.96
N VAL A 330 -7.20 25.48 22.55
CA VAL A 330 -7.02 24.07 22.90
C VAL A 330 -5.87 23.93 23.90
N ALA A 331 -6.21 23.55 25.13
CA ALA A 331 -5.24 23.26 26.19
C ALA A 331 -4.44 21.98 25.88
N ALA A 332 -3.27 21.83 26.52
CA ALA A 332 -2.54 20.58 26.47
C ALA A 332 -3.34 19.44 27.12
N GLY A 333 -3.34 18.26 26.50
CA GLY A 333 -4.03 17.08 27.03
C GLY A 333 -5.55 17.09 26.91
N LEU A 334 -6.15 18.03 26.16
CA LEU A 334 -7.58 18.01 25.88
C LEU A 334 -7.91 16.83 24.95
N ASP A 335 -8.73 15.91 25.42
CA ASP A 335 -9.15 14.72 24.66
C ASP A 335 -10.24 15.03 23.61
N ARG A 336 -10.51 14.03 22.77
CA ARG A 336 -11.50 14.09 21.68
C ARG A 336 -12.90 14.47 22.17
N ALA A 337 -13.37 13.86 23.25
CA ALA A 337 -14.73 14.05 23.76
C ALA A 337 -14.94 15.47 24.29
N ARG A 338 -14.03 15.95 25.14
CA ARG A 338 -14.08 17.31 25.68
C ARG A 338 -13.89 18.38 24.61
N LEU A 339 -13.08 18.10 23.59
CA LEU A 339 -12.95 19.01 22.45
C LEU A 339 -14.25 19.06 21.63
N ALA A 340 -14.93 17.92 21.42
CA ALA A 340 -16.22 17.86 20.73
C ALA A 340 -17.32 18.62 21.49
N GLU A 341 -17.38 18.46 22.82
CA GLU A 341 -18.29 19.24 23.69
C GLU A 341 -18.06 20.75 23.54
N LYS A 342 -16.80 21.20 23.65
CA LYS A 342 -16.46 22.61 23.48
C LYS A 342 -16.80 23.14 22.09
N LEU A 343 -16.67 22.32 21.05
CA LEU A 343 -17.06 22.68 19.69
C LEU A 343 -18.58 22.83 19.57
N ALA A 344 -19.34 21.95 20.21
CA ALA A 344 -20.81 21.98 20.21
C ALA A 344 -21.39 23.16 21.01
N GLU A 345 -20.69 23.62 22.05
CA GLU A 345 -21.07 24.79 22.86
C GLU A 345 -20.84 26.15 22.17
N LEU A 346 -20.14 26.18 21.03
CA LEU A 346 -19.89 27.43 20.32
C LEU A 346 -21.22 28.03 19.80
N PRO A 347 -21.47 29.34 19.97
CA PRO A 347 -22.73 29.98 19.60
C PRO A 347 -23.14 29.77 18.13
N ASP A 348 -22.15 29.67 17.24
CA ASP A 348 -22.36 29.48 15.81
C ASP A 348 -22.34 28.02 15.37
N ALA A 349 -22.12 27.05 16.28
CA ALA A 349 -22.14 25.62 15.94
C ALA A 349 -23.49 25.20 15.33
N GLY A 350 -24.60 25.73 15.86
CA GLY A 350 -25.95 25.51 15.31
C GLY A 350 -26.25 26.31 14.03
N ARG A 351 -25.45 27.34 13.71
CA ARG A 351 -25.58 28.15 12.48
C ARG A 351 -24.70 27.63 11.33
N GLY A 352 -23.68 26.86 11.67
CA GLY A 352 -22.70 26.29 10.74
C GLY A 352 -21.53 27.23 10.47
N PHE A 353 -20.34 26.65 10.32
CA PHE A 353 -19.12 27.37 9.92
C PHE A 353 -18.89 27.23 8.42
N SER A 354 -18.37 28.27 7.78
CA SER A 354 -17.95 28.24 6.37
C SER A 354 -16.55 27.66 6.18
N GLY A 355 -15.73 27.66 7.23
CA GLY A 355 -14.42 27.03 7.26
C GLY A 355 -13.83 27.00 8.66
N VAL A 356 -12.88 26.10 8.87
CA VAL A 356 -12.11 25.99 10.12
C VAL A 356 -10.63 26.27 9.80
N LEU A 357 -10.00 27.17 10.54
CA LEU A 357 -8.57 27.48 10.46
C LEU A 357 -7.86 26.96 11.71
N SER A 358 -7.02 25.94 11.57
CA SER A 358 -6.19 25.41 12.66
C SER A 358 -4.81 26.03 12.66
N LEU A 359 -4.43 26.61 13.80
CA LEU A 359 -3.09 27.06 14.14
C LEU A 359 -2.40 26.09 15.12
N LEU A 360 -2.94 24.88 15.33
CA LEU A 360 -2.41 23.92 16.30
C LEU A 360 -0.98 23.48 16.00
N ALA A 361 -0.52 23.63 14.75
CA ALA A 361 0.87 23.35 14.38
C ALA A 361 1.87 24.31 15.04
N LEU A 362 1.44 25.49 15.52
CA LEU A 362 2.31 26.42 16.25
C LEU A 362 2.77 25.88 17.61
N ASP A 363 2.07 24.88 18.15
CA ASP A 363 2.57 24.15 19.31
C ASP A 363 3.69 23.19 18.90
N GLU A 364 4.91 23.72 18.97
CA GLU A 364 6.16 23.00 18.68
C GLU A 364 6.68 22.20 19.89
N SER A 365 5.89 22.08 20.97
CA SER A 365 6.27 21.21 22.10
C SER A 365 6.44 19.77 21.65
N THR A 366 7.42 19.10 22.27
CA THR A 366 7.74 17.71 21.99
C THR A 366 7.69 16.88 23.27
N ALA A 367 7.14 15.67 23.18
CA ALA A 367 7.19 14.65 24.22
C ALA A 367 7.94 13.44 23.64
N ASP A 368 9.05 13.03 24.27
CA ASP A 368 9.94 11.96 23.79
C ASP A 368 10.35 12.11 22.31
N GLY A 369 10.55 13.36 21.86
CA GLY A 369 10.90 13.69 20.48
C GLY A 369 9.73 13.64 19.48
N THR A 370 8.50 13.47 19.95
CA THR A 370 7.27 13.50 19.16
C THR A 370 6.62 14.89 19.22
N PRO A 371 6.44 15.61 18.09
CA PRO A 371 5.73 16.88 18.06
C PRO A 371 4.26 16.75 18.48
N ALA A 372 3.75 17.68 19.29
CA ALA A 372 2.35 17.68 19.74
C ALA A 372 1.35 18.04 18.61
N GLY A 373 1.77 18.89 17.66
CA GLY A 373 0.96 19.37 16.54
C GLY A 373 0.18 18.30 15.75
N PRO A 374 0.79 17.22 15.23
CA PRO A 374 0.07 16.18 14.47
C PRO A 374 -0.99 15.46 15.31
N ALA A 375 -0.70 15.03 16.53
CA ALA A 375 -1.68 14.35 17.39
C ALA A 375 -2.88 15.26 17.69
N ARG A 376 -2.64 16.52 18.06
CA ARG A 376 -3.71 17.51 18.28
C ARG A 376 -4.53 17.80 17.04
N THR A 377 -3.89 17.81 15.87
CA THR A 377 -4.60 18.00 14.59
C THR A 377 -5.49 16.81 14.27
N ALA A 378 -5.04 15.58 14.56
CA ALA A 378 -5.88 14.39 14.45
C ALA A 378 -7.06 14.44 15.43
N THR A 379 -6.83 14.82 16.69
CA THR A 379 -7.91 15.02 17.69
C THR A 379 -8.91 16.08 17.25
N LEU A 380 -8.46 17.19 16.63
CA LEU A 380 -9.36 18.20 16.07
C LEU A 380 -10.21 17.63 14.92
N LEU A 381 -9.62 16.88 14.00
CA LEU A 381 -10.34 16.24 12.89
C LEU A 381 -11.42 15.27 13.39
N GLN A 382 -11.12 14.51 14.44
CA GLN A 382 -12.04 13.61 15.12
C GLN A 382 -13.19 14.39 15.78
N ALA A 383 -12.86 15.38 16.61
CA ALA A 383 -13.82 16.16 17.37
C ALA A 383 -14.76 17.00 16.47
N LEU A 384 -14.26 17.50 15.33
CA LEU A 384 -15.12 18.13 14.31
C LEU A 384 -16.14 17.14 13.73
N GLY A 385 -15.73 15.88 13.54
CA GLY A 385 -16.64 14.80 13.14
C GLY A 385 -17.72 14.52 14.18
N ASP A 386 -17.32 14.38 15.45
CA ASP A 386 -18.24 14.11 16.57
C ASP A 386 -19.25 15.25 16.79
N ALA A 387 -18.78 16.49 16.69
CA ALA A 387 -19.60 17.70 16.78
C ALA A 387 -20.44 17.96 15.50
N ARG A 388 -20.34 17.08 14.48
CA ARG A 388 -21.04 17.20 13.19
C ARG A 388 -20.75 18.51 12.45
N ILE A 389 -19.54 19.04 12.58
CA ILE A 389 -19.08 20.22 11.87
C ILE A 389 -18.48 19.78 10.53
N GLY A 390 -19.27 19.95 9.46
CA GLY A 390 -18.87 19.60 8.08
C GLY A 390 -17.96 20.63 7.38
N ALA A 391 -17.58 21.72 8.07
CA ALA A 391 -16.80 22.81 7.48
C ALA A 391 -15.36 22.35 7.11
N PRO A 392 -14.80 22.83 5.99
CA PRO A 392 -13.46 22.43 5.55
C PRO A 392 -12.37 22.95 6.50
N LEU A 393 -11.51 22.05 6.97
CA LEU A 393 -10.36 22.35 7.83
C LEU A 393 -9.13 22.76 7.01
N TRP A 394 -8.59 23.94 7.32
CA TRP A 394 -7.33 24.45 6.82
C TRP A 394 -6.30 24.46 7.95
N CYS A 395 -5.17 23.80 7.75
CA CYS A 395 -4.07 23.78 8.71
C CYS A 395 -2.98 24.75 8.27
N LEU A 396 -2.65 25.72 9.13
CA LEU A 396 -1.55 26.65 8.87
C LEU A 396 -0.29 26.22 9.57
N THR A 397 0.81 26.42 8.87
CA THR A 397 2.17 26.23 9.37
C THR A 397 3.02 27.46 9.08
N ARG A 398 4.14 27.60 9.78
CA ARG A 398 5.08 28.71 9.67
C ARG A 398 6.47 28.19 9.36
N GLU A 399 6.98 28.50 8.18
CA GLU A 399 8.32 28.10 7.71
C GLU A 399 8.60 26.59 7.91
N ALA A 400 7.59 25.76 7.67
CA ALA A 400 7.66 24.30 7.79
C ALA A 400 8.16 23.61 6.51
N VAL A 401 8.13 24.33 5.38
CA VAL A 401 8.53 23.81 4.06
C VAL A 401 9.48 24.78 3.35
N ALA A 402 10.39 24.24 2.55
CA ALA A 402 11.19 25.02 1.61
C ALA A 402 10.46 25.11 0.27
N ALA A 403 9.79 26.24 0.00
CA ALA A 403 8.96 26.43 -1.19
C ALA A 403 9.61 27.32 -2.26
N ALA A 404 10.51 28.21 -1.85
CA ALA A 404 11.27 29.06 -2.73
C ALA A 404 12.79 28.91 -2.48
N PRO A 405 13.64 29.18 -3.50
CA PRO A 405 15.08 29.19 -3.31
C PRO A 405 15.49 30.13 -2.17
N GLY A 406 16.29 29.63 -1.23
CA GLY A 406 16.75 30.39 -0.06
C GLY A 406 15.81 30.37 1.15
N ASP A 407 14.67 29.69 1.06
CA ASP A 407 13.82 29.43 2.23
C ASP A 407 14.60 28.64 3.30
N ARG A 408 14.30 28.94 4.56
CA ARG A 408 14.80 28.20 5.72
C ARG A 408 13.65 27.49 6.38
N VAL A 409 13.85 26.23 6.75
CA VAL A 409 12.89 25.44 7.52
C VAL A 409 13.17 25.67 9.01
N THR A 410 12.49 26.65 9.61
CA THR A 410 12.62 26.96 11.04
C THR A 410 11.56 26.23 11.87
N GLY A 411 10.33 26.09 11.35
CA GLY A 411 9.23 25.36 11.96
C GLY A 411 9.29 23.85 11.72
N LEU A 412 10.43 23.21 11.98
CA LEU A 412 10.64 21.79 11.66
C LEU A 412 9.55 20.85 12.25
N PRO A 413 9.14 20.96 13.54
CA PRO A 413 8.09 20.10 14.09
C PRO A 413 6.75 20.22 13.34
N GLN A 414 6.49 21.38 12.75
CA GLN A 414 5.24 21.65 12.03
C GLN A 414 5.14 20.89 10.69
N ALA A 415 6.27 20.45 10.12
CA ALA A 415 6.29 19.63 8.91
C ALA A 415 5.55 18.30 9.09
N ALA A 416 5.44 17.79 10.32
CA ALA A 416 4.68 16.57 10.61
C ALA A 416 3.17 16.75 10.30
N VAL A 417 2.61 17.94 10.48
CA VAL A 417 1.20 18.26 10.15
C VAL A 417 0.95 18.14 8.65
N TRP A 418 1.95 18.44 7.81
CA TRP A 418 1.83 18.26 6.36
C TRP A 418 1.66 16.79 5.96
N GLY A 419 2.40 15.89 6.61
CA GLY A 419 2.27 14.45 6.38
C GLY A 419 0.87 13.94 6.74
N LEU A 420 0.41 14.27 7.96
CA LEU A 420 -0.96 13.94 8.42
C LEU A 420 -2.03 14.54 7.50
N GLY A 421 -1.90 15.82 7.13
CA GLY A 421 -2.90 16.52 6.34
C GLY A 421 -3.10 15.94 4.94
N ARG A 422 -2.04 15.42 4.31
CA ARG A 422 -2.17 14.69 3.03
C ARG A 422 -2.96 13.39 3.17
N VAL A 423 -2.85 12.71 4.32
CA VAL A 423 -3.67 11.53 4.62
C VAL A 423 -5.11 11.95 4.93
N ALA A 424 -5.31 13.03 5.69
CA ALA A 424 -6.62 13.59 5.98
C ALA A 424 -7.39 13.99 4.71
N ALA A 425 -6.69 14.52 3.70
CA ALA A 425 -7.29 14.82 2.40
C ALA A 425 -7.88 13.60 1.69
N LEU A 426 -7.33 12.41 1.92
CA LEU A 426 -7.78 11.15 1.31
C LEU A 426 -8.82 10.45 2.19
N GLU A 427 -8.65 10.52 3.50
CA GLU A 427 -9.56 9.88 4.45
C GLU A 427 -10.80 10.70 4.78
N LEU A 428 -10.75 12.02 4.69
CA LEU A 428 -11.83 12.93 5.09
C LEU A 428 -12.04 14.04 4.04
N PRO A 429 -12.22 13.70 2.74
CA PRO A 429 -12.17 14.67 1.65
C PRO A 429 -13.22 15.79 1.75
N GLN A 430 -14.38 15.51 2.35
CA GLN A 430 -15.48 16.48 2.50
C GLN A 430 -15.21 17.54 3.58
N ARG A 431 -14.40 17.20 4.60
CA ARG A 431 -14.07 18.10 5.72
C ARG A 431 -12.66 18.69 5.62
N TRP A 432 -11.97 18.43 4.52
CA TRP A 432 -10.58 18.86 4.35
C TRP A 432 -10.47 20.02 3.38
N GLY A 433 -9.99 21.16 3.87
CA GLY A 433 -9.65 22.33 3.06
C GLY A 433 -8.26 22.20 2.45
N GLY A 434 -7.22 22.18 3.30
CA GLY A 434 -5.84 22.10 2.83
C GLY A 434 -4.78 22.52 3.85
N LEU A 435 -3.54 22.62 3.37
CA LEU A 435 -2.34 23.02 4.08
C LEU A 435 -1.79 24.30 3.47
N ILE A 436 -1.47 25.29 4.32
CA ILE A 436 -0.83 26.51 3.88
C ILE A 436 0.36 26.82 4.80
N ASP A 437 1.54 26.96 4.22
CA ASP A 437 2.73 27.43 4.93
C ASP A 437 2.93 28.93 4.70
N LEU A 438 3.18 29.65 5.79
CA LEU A 438 3.35 31.10 5.81
C LEU A 438 4.79 31.46 6.20
N PRO A 439 5.27 32.66 5.82
CA PRO A 439 6.59 33.13 6.23
C PRO A 439 6.62 33.46 7.72
N GLY A 440 7.82 33.53 8.31
CA GLY A 440 8.01 33.86 9.72
C GLY A 440 7.48 35.25 10.10
N THR A 441 7.39 36.17 9.14
CA THR A 441 6.71 37.46 9.27
C THR A 441 5.61 37.59 8.22
N VAL A 442 4.37 37.79 8.66
CA VAL A 442 3.22 37.98 7.76
C VAL A 442 2.99 39.48 7.59
N ASP A 443 3.25 39.98 6.39
CA ASP A 443 2.91 41.37 6.01
C ASP A 443 1.49 41.46 5.43
N ARG A 444 1.08 42.68 5.06
CA ARG A 444 -0.25 42.93 4.47
C ARG A 444 -0.48 42.17 3.16
N ASP A 445 0.55 41.96 2.36
CA ASP A 445 0.44 41.27 1.08
C ASP A 445 0.27 39.76 1.30
N ALA A 446 1.03 39.17 2.22
CA ALA A 446 0.89 37.78 2.63
C ALA A 446 -0.48 37.49 3.25
N ALA A 447 -0.98 38.38 4.12
CA ALA A 447 -2.32 38.27 4.70
C ALA A 447 -3.42 38.38 3.63
N ALA A 448 -3.28 39.27 2.65
CA ALA A 448 -4.22 39.39 1.54
C ALA A 448 -4.22 38.15 0.62
N LEU A 449 -3.05 37.57 0.36
CA LEU A 449 -2.94 36.30 -0.37
C LEU A 449 -3.60 35.15 0.39
N LEU A 450 -3.38 35.06 1.71
CA LEU A 450 -4.04 34.07 2.56
C LEU A 450 -5.57 34.21 2.50
N ALA A 451 -6.10 35.42 2.70
CA ALA A 451 -7.53 35.70 2.61
C ALA A 451 -8.11 35.30 1.25
N ALA A 452 -7.41 35.66 0.16
CA ALA A 452 -7.84 35.31 -1.19
C ALA A 452 -7.84 33.79 -1.40
N VAL A 453 -6.85 33.06 -0.90
CA VAL A 453 -6.77 31.59 -0.98
C VAL A 453 -7.92 30.92 -0.24
N LEU A 454 -8.18 31.33 1.00
CA LEU A 454 -9.26 30.76 1.82
C LEU A 454 -10.65 31.08 1.25
N ALA A 455 -10.80 32.19 0.53
CA ALA A 455 -12.05 32.53 -0.16
C ALA A 455 -12.34 31.65 -1.39
N ASP A 456 -11.32 31.24 -2.14
CA ASP A 456 -11.47 30.37 -3.32
C ASP A 456 -10.20 29.54 -3.56
N PRO A 457 -10.05 28.34 -3.01
CA PRO A 457 -8.81 27.57 -3.19
C PRO A 457 -8.48 27.21 -4.65
N ALA A 458 -9.41 27.37 -5.60
CA ALA A 458 -9.23 27.00 -7.01
C ALA A 458 -8.79 25.53 -7.22
N GLY A 459 -9.18 24.65 -6.29
CA GLY A 459 -8.80 23.24 -6.26
C GLY A 459 -7.37 22.96 -5.76
N GLU A 460 -6.64 23.96 -5.26
CA GLU A 460 -5.35 23.79 -4.60
C GLU A 460 -5.54 23.56 -3.09
N ASP A 461 -4.74 22.66 -2.53
CA ASP A 461 -4.83 22.27 -1.11
C ASP A 461 -3.46 22.17 -0.41
N GLN A 462 -2.39 22.48 -1.11
CA GLN A 462 -1.01 22.41 -0.62
C GLN A 462 -0.24 23.62 -1.13
N LEU A 463 -0.22 24.66 -0.31
CA LEU A 463 0.19 26.00 -0.70
C LEU A 463 1.27 26.56 0.22
N ALA A 464 2.13 27.41 -0.32
CA ALA A 464 3.08 28.19 0.47
C ALA A 464 3.00 29.65 0.04
N VAL A 465 2.78 30.53 1.00
CA VAL A 465 2.83 31.99 0.80
C VAL A 465 4.25 32.45 1.13
N ARG A 466 4.83 33.23 0.25
CA ARG A 466 6.13 33.90 0.45
C ARG A 466 6.01 35.35 0.00
N ARG A 467 7.00 36.16 0.37
CA ARG A 467 7.11 37.55 -0.11
C ARG A 467 7.12 37.64 -1.65
N THR A 468 7.65 36.61 -2.31
CA THR A 468 7.74 36.52 -3.78
C THR A 468 6.44 36.11 -4.45
N GLY A 469 5.46 35.59 -3.71
CA GLY A 469 4.17 35.16 -4.25
C GLY A 469 3.61 33.92 -3.58
N LEU A 470 2.59 33.34 -4.23
CA LEU A 470 1.99 32.07 -3.84
C LEU A 470 2.63 30.93 -4.63
N PHE A 471 2.89 29.82 -3.96
CA PHE A 471 3.45 28.61 -4.56
C PHE A 471 2.54 27.43 -4.27
N ALA A 472 2.38 26.53 -5.23
CA ALA A 472 1.64 25.29 -5.06
C ALA A 472 2.53 24.07 -5.27
N ARG A 473 2.29 23.05 -4.45
CA ARG A 473 3.08 21.83 -4.44
C ARG A 473 2.72 20.92 -5.62
N ARG A 474 3.71 20.35 -6.28
CA ARG A 474 3.57 19.42 -7.42
C ARG A 474 4.50 18.23 -7.28
N LEU A 475 4.07 17.08 -7.76
CA LEU A 475 4.92 15.92 -7.97
C LEU A 475 5.35 15.90 -9.44
N ALA A 476 6.66 15.99 -9.68
CA ALA A 476 7.25 16.12 -11.00
C ALA A 476 8.26 15.00 -11.26
N ALA A 477 8.50 14.68 -12.53
CA ALA A 477 9.66 13.88 -12.91
C ALA A 477 10.96 14.61 -12.52
N THR A 478 11.98 13.86 -12.13
CA THR A 478 13.33 14.42 -11.99
C THR A 478 13.89 14.65 -13.38
N PRO A 479 14.29 15.89 -13.76
CA PRO A 479 14.92 16.12 -15.05
C PRO A 479 16.16 15.23 -15.16
N GLY A 480 16.26 14.43 -16.22
CA GLY A 480 17.48 13.68 -16.51
C GLY A 480 18.62 14.69 -16.66
N GLY A 481 19.60 14.66 -15.75
CA GLY A 481 20.72 15.59 -15.77
C GLY A 481 21.44 15.47 -17.11
N SER A 482 21.47 16.54 -17.90
CA SER A 482 22.36 16.67 -19.05
C SER A 482 23.77 16.99 -18.52
N GLY A 483 24.54 15.95 -18.18
CA GLY A 483 25.96 16.08 -17.81
C GLY A 483 26.19 16.13 -16.30
N ASP A 484 26.48 14.99 -15.68
CA ASP A 484 27.84 14.48 -15.46
C ASP A 484 27.71 13.05 -14.94
N ASP A 485 28.72 12.23 -15.22
CA ASP A 485 28.89 10.87 -14.69
C ASP A 485 29.25 10.97 -13.19
N GLN A 486 28.36 11.55 -12.38
CA GLN A 486 28.46 11.49 -10.92
C GLN A 486 28.28 10.02 -10.57
N GLY A 487 29.42 9.31 -10.45
CA GLY A 487 29.45 7.88 -10.22
C GLY A 487 28.65 7.47 -8.98
N LEU A 488 28.61 6.18 -8.68
CA LEU A 488 27.95 5.71 -7.47
C LEU A 488 28.73 6.12 -6.23
N TRP A 489 28.04 6.45 -5.13
CA TRP A 489 28.69 6.65 -3.84
C TRP A 489 29.55 5.42 -3.48
N GLU A 490 30.83 5.65 -3.22
CA GLU A 490 31.78 4.67 -2.71
C GLU A 490 31.95 4.89 -1.19
N PRO A 491 31.49 3.95 -0.35
CA PRO A 491 31.55 4.11 1.10
C PRO A 491 32.99 4.01 1.61
N THR A 492 33.45 5.04 2.31
CA THR A 492 34.74 5.08 3.01
C THR A 492 34.51 5.15 4.52
N GLY A 493 35.52 4.86 5.36
CA GLY A 493 35.37 4.93 6.83
C GLY A 493 34.29 4.00 7.40
N THR A 494 33.61 4.46 8.45
CA THR A 494 32.49 3.75 9.09
C THR A 494 31.14 4.25 8.55
N VAL A 495 30.26 3.32 8.14
CA VAL A 495 28.86 3.62 7.81
C VAL A 495 27.96 3.12 8.93
N LEU A 496 27.22 4.02 9.57
CA LEU A 496 26.22 3.69 10.59
C LEU A 496 24.86 3.48 9.93
N ILE A 497 24.23 2.33 10.19
CA ILE A 497 22.89 1.99 9.68
C ILE A 497 21.95 1.72 10.85
N THR A 498 20.98 2.61 11.08
CA THR A 498 19.93 2.36 12.09
C THR A 498 18.83 1.49 11.52
N GLY A 499 18.26 0.60 12.32
CA GLY A 499 17.40 -0.46 11.78
C GLY A 499 18.21 -1.44 10.93
N GLY A 500 19.53 -1.52 11.13
CA GLY A 500 20.47 -2.25 10.28
C GLY A 500 20.26 -3.76 10.27
N THR A 501 19.57 -4.31 11.28
CA THR A 501 19.16 -5.72 11.32
C THR A 501 17.73 -5.96 10.82
N GLY A 502 17.05 -4.91 10.34
CA GLY A 502 15.73 -5.02 9.71
C GLY A 502 15.83 -5.35 8.22
N ALA A 503 14.70 -5.61 7.56
CA ALA A 503 14.67 -6.00 6.15
C ALA A 503 15.38 -4.96 5.25
N LEU A 504 14.96 -3.70 5.30
CA LEU A 504 15.54 -2.63 4.48
C LEU A 504 17.01 -2.32 4.86
N GLY A 505 17.29 -2.21 6.16
CA GLY A 505 18.64 -1.94 6.65
C GLY A 505 19.63 -3.05 6.29
N GLY A 506 19.18 -4.31 6.29
CA GLY A 506 19.97 -5.47 5.88
C GLY A 506 20.30 -5.45 4.39
N GLU A 507 19.33 -5.15 3.52
CA GLU A 507 19.59 -5.02 2.07
C GLU A 507 20.56 -3.87 1.77
N VAL A 508 20.42 -2.74 2.46
CA VAL A 508 21.38 -1.63 2.34
C VAL A 508 22.77 -2.06 2.81
N ALA A 509 22.87 -2.75 3.95
CA ALA A 509 24.15 -3.24 4.46
C ALA A 509 24.83 -4.17 3.45
N ARG A 510 24.10 -5.12 2.85
CA ARG A 510 24.64 -6.03 1.83
C ARG A 510 25.09 -5.28 0.59
N GLY A 511 24.28 -4.34 0.13
CA GLY A 511 24.59 -3.48 -1.00
C GLY A 511 25.86 -2.64 -0.80
N LEU A 512 26.04 -2.08 0.40
CA LEU A 512 27.22 -1.29 0.73
C LEU A 512 28.47 -2.15 0.95
N ALA A 513 28.34 -3.35 1.53
CA ALA A 513 29.45 -4.29 1.61
C ALA A 513 29.93 -4.73 0.21
N ALA A 514 29.00 -5.04 -0.69
CA ALA A 514 29.32 -5.34 -2.09
C ALA A 514 29.97 -4.16 -2.83
N ALA A 515 29.66 -2.92 -2.41
CA ALA A 515 30.29 -1.70 -2.89
C ALA A 515 31.65 -1.38 -2.24
N GLY A 516 32.16 -2.26 -1.36
CA GLY A 516 33.49 -2.11 -0.74
C GLY A 516 33.50 -1.36 0.60
N ALA A 517 32.36 -1.25 1.30
CA ALA A 517 32.34 -0.65 2.64
C ALA A 517 33.25 -1.42 3.61
N ARG A 518 34.21 -0.72 4.21
CA ARG A 518 35.21 -1.33 5.10
C ARG A 518 34.67 -1.64 6.49
N HIS A 519 33.83 -0.76 7.04
CA HIS A 519 33.22 -0.95 8.35
C HIS A 519 31.74 -0.55 8.35
N LEU A 520 30.89 -1.49 8.76
CA LEU A 520 29.45 -1.33 8.90
C LEU A 520 29.05 -1.42 10.38
N LEU A 521 28.51 -0.32 10.92
CA LEU A 521 27.96 -0.24 12.27
C LEU A 521 26.44 -0.35 12.22
N LEU A 522 25.89 -1.52 12.53
CA LEU A 522 24.46 -1.81 12.45
C LEU A 522 23.81 -1.64 13.83
N LEU A 523 22.91 -0.66 13.93
CA LEU A 523 22.18 -0.38 15.17
C LEU A 523 20.75 -0.89 15.10
N SER A 524 20.31 -1.57 16.15
CA SER A 524 18.90 -1.88 16.39
C SER A 524 18.66 -2.10 17.88
N ARG A 525 17.41 -1.99 18.36
CA ARG A 525 17.10 -2.21 19.79
C ARG A 525 17.52 -3.59 20.30
N ARG A 526 17.41 -4.62 19.45
CA ARG A 526 17.79 -6.00 19.77
C ARG A 526 19.27 -6.30 19.49
N GLY A 527 19.93 -5.47 18.68
CA GLY A 527 21.34 -5.64 18.33
C GLY A 527 21.66 -7.06 17.82
N PRO A 528 22.70 -7.73 18.37
CA PRO A 528 23.06 -9.10 18.00
C PRO A 528 21.95 -10.14 18.18
N ASP A 529 20.99 -9.90 19.07
CA ASP A 529 19.88 -10.81 19.37
C ASP A 529 18.70 -10.65 18.40
N ALA A 530 18.81 -9.78 17.39
CA ALA A 530 17.79 -9.65 16.36
C ALA A 530 17.74 -10.93 15.49
N PRO A 531 16.53 -11.41 15.13
CA PRO A 531 16.39 -12.55 14.23
C PRO A 531 17.14 -12.32 12.91
N GLY A 532 17.98 -13.28 12.52
CA GLY A 532 18.79 -13.21 11.30
C GLY A 532 20.07 -12.35 11.40
N ALA A 533 20.35 -11.69 12.54
CA ALA A 533 21.54 -10.83 12.68
C ALA A 533 22.86 -11.60 12.57
N ALA A 534 22.93 -12.83 13.08
CA ALA A 534 24.11 -13.69 12.96
C ALA A 534 24.43 -14.01 11.49
N GLY A 535 23.43 -14.46 10.72
CA GLY A 535 23.58 -14.74 9.29
C GLY A 535 23.93 -13.49 8.48
N LEU A 536 23.27 -12.35 8.77
CA LEU A 536 23.62 -11.08 8.13
C LEU A 536 25.08 -10.68 8.41
N ARG A 537 25.58 -10.86 9.64
CA ARG A 537 26.99 -10.59 9.95
C ARG A 537 27.92 -11.48 9.15
N GLU A 538 27.63 -12.77 9.06
CA GLU A 538 28.42 -13.74 8.27
C GLU A 538 28.46 -13.35 6.78
N ASP A 539 27.32 -13.03 6.18
CA ASP A 539 27.21 -12.59 4.78
C ASP A 539 28.08 -11.34 4.51
N LEU A 540 27.96 -10.34 5.38
CA LEU A 540 28.68 -9.06 5.24
C LEU A 540 30.19 -9.21 5.47
N THR A 541 30.61 -10.07 6.41
CA THR A 541 32.02 -10.38 6.62
C THR A 541 32.59 -11.19 5.46
N ALA A 542 31.83 -12.12 4.88
CA ALA A 542 32.23 -12.85 3.67
C ALA A 542 32.41 -11.91 2.46
N ALA A 543 31.64 -10.82 2.39
CA ALA A 543 31.80 -9.76 1.40
C ALA A 543 32.99 -8.80 1.68
N GLY A 544 33.73 -9.00 2.77
CA GLY A 544 34.96 -8.25 3.09
C GLY A 544 34.78 -7.05 4.03
N ALA A 545 33.57 -6.82 4.57
CA ALA A 545 33.32 -5.74 5.52
C ALA A 545 33.59 -6.18 6.97
N THR A 546 34.16 -5.28 7.77
CA THR A 546 34.14 -5.41 9.24
C THR A 546 32.74 -5.01 9.73
N VAL A 547 32.10 -5.82 10.56
CA VAL A 547 30.71 -5.59 10.97
C VAL A 547 30.59 -5.53 12.48
N THR A 548 30.08 -4.40 12.98
CA THR A 548 29.73 -4.21 14.39
C THR A 548 28.22 -4.13 14.50
N ILE A 549 27.59 -5.07 15.21
CA ILE A 549 26.15 -5.02 15.50
C ILE A 549 25.98 -4.63 16.97
N THR A 550 25.29 -3.52 17.22
CA THR A 550 25.13 -2.98 18.57
C THR A 550 23.65 -2.81 18.92
N ALA A 551 23.30 -3.27 20.13
CA ALA A 551 21.99 -3.01 20.71
C ALA A 551 21.92 -1.53 21.13
N CYS A 552 21.06 -0.75 20.48
CA CYS A 552 20.89 0.67 20.75
C CYS A 552 19.46 1.10 20.39
N ASP A 553 18.77 1.75 21.32
CA ASP A 553 17.64 2.60 20.96
C ASP A 553 18.19 3.95 20.51
N VAL A 554 17.98 4.32 19.25
CA VAL A 554 18.52 5.56 18.67
C VAL A 554 17.77 6.79 19.22
N ALA A 555 16.56 6.59 19.74
CA ALA A 555 15.82 7.62 20.45
C ALA A 555 16.32 7.86 21.89
N ASP A 556 17.27 7.05 22.38
CA ASP A 556 17.96 7.26 23.64
C ASP A 556 19.26 8.02 23.37
N ARG A 557 19.32 9.26 23.88
CA ARG A 557 20.45 10.17 23.68
C ARG A 557 21.74 9.62 24.27
N GLU A 558 21.69 9.08 25.49
CA GLU A 558 22.89 8.62 26.19
C GLU A 558 23.44 7.35 25.52
N ALA A 559 22.55 6.42 25.17
CA ALA A 559 22.92 5.21 24.44
C ALA A 559 23.55 5.53 23.08
N LEU A 560 22.92 6.43 22.30
CA LEU A 560 23.44 6.83 21.00
C LEU A 560 24.78 7.55 21.11
N ALA A 561 24.94 8.45 22.08
CA ALA A 561 26.20 9.15 22.33
C ALA A 561 27.33 8.17 22.69
N ALA A 562 27.05 7.15 23.52
CA ALA A 562 28.02 6.11 23.87
C ALA A 562 28.45 5.29 22.65
N VAL A 563 27.51 4.94 21.77
CA VAL A 563 27.80 4.22 20.51
C VAL A 563 28.66 5.07 19.58
N LEU A 564 28.34 6.36 19.41
CA LEU A 564 29.10 7.27 18.56
C LEU A 564 30.51 7.51 19.09
N ALA A 565 30.68 7.61 20.41
CA ALA A 565 31.99 7.75 21.05
C ALA A 565 32.88 6.50 20.92
N ALA A 566 32.28 5.33 20.69
CA ALA A 566 32.99 4.06 20.50
C ALA A 566 33.48 3.83 19.05
N VAL A 567 33.15 4.73 18.11
CA VAL A 567 33.61 4.60 16.72
C VAL A 567 35.16 4.75 16.66
N PRO A 568 35.88 3.81 16.01
CA PRO A 568 37.34 3.86 15.97
C PRO A 568 37.89 5.11 15.27
N ALA A 569 38.89 5.76 15.88
CA ALA A 569 39.49 6.98 15.32
C ALA A 569 40.24 6.76 13.99
N ASP A 570 40.72 5.53 13.73
CA ASP A 570 41.35 5.12 12.48
C ASP A 570 40.33 4.86 11.35
N GLN A 571 39.05 4.72 11.69
CA GLN A 571 37.93 4.53 10.76
C GLN A 571 36.76 5.44 11.16
N PRO A 572 36.91 6.77 11.00
CA PRO A 572 35.91 7.72 11.47
C PRO A 572 34.55 7.49 10.80
N LEU A 573 33.49 7.91 11.48
CA LEU A 573 32.14 7.91 10.91
C LEU A 573 32.10 8.87 9.71
N SER A 574 31.75 8.34 8.55
CA SER A 574 31.69 9.10 7.30
C SER A 574 30.26 9.21 6.76
N ALA A 575 29.38 8.29 7.19
CA ALA A 575 28.04 8.19 6.68
C ALA A 575 27.04 7.65 7.71
N VAL A 576 25.83 8.20 7.66
CA VAL A 576 24.67 7.73 8.42
C VAL A 576 23.56 7.34 7.44
N VAL A 577 23.00 6.16 7.61
CA VAL A 577 21.79 5.70 6.93
C VAL A 577 20.72 5.38 7.96
N HIS A 578 19.72 6.24 8.06
CA HIS A 578 18.62 6.09 8.99
C HIS A 578 17.47 5.29 8.36
N ALA A 579 17.52 3.96 8.50
CA ALA A 579 16.49 3.03 8.01
C ALA A 579 15.56 2.48 9.12
N ALA A 580 15.63 3.03 10.33
CA ALA A 580 14.74 2.61 11.42
C ALA A 580 13.31 3.08 11.17
N GLY A 581 12.35 2.27 11.59
CA GLY A 581 10.93 2.58 11.47
C GLY A 581 10.05 1.43 11.92
N VAL A 582 8.86 1.79 12.38
CA VAL A 582 7.77 0.88 12.70
C VAL A 582 6.51 1.41 12.02
N LEU A 583 5.65 0.51 11.58
CA LEU A 583 4.29 0.84 11.15
C LEU A 583 3.35 0.66 12.34
N ASP A 584 2.38 1.55 12.43
CA ASP A 584 1.26 1.45 13.34
C ASP A 584 0.04 2.05 12.61
N ASP A 585 -0.36 1.37 11.54
CA ASP A 585 -1.35 1.87 10.59
C ASP A 585 -2.74 1.94 11.24
N GLY A 586 -3.43 3.06 11.04
CA GLY A 586 -4.76 3.33 11.53
C GLY A 586 -5.35 4.52 10.80
N VAL A 587 -6.65 4.42 10.47
CA VAL A 587 -7.41 5.57 9.98
C VAL A 587 -7.41 6.66 11.06
N ILE A 588 -7.47 7.92 10.65
CA ILE A 588 -7.39 9.09 11.54
C ILE A 588 -8.40 8.99 12.67
N ASP A 589 -9.59 8.44 12.42
CA ASP A 589 -10.63 8.29 13.44
C ASP A 589 -10.24 7.34 14.59
N GLY A 590 -9.32 6.39 14.35
CA GLY A 590 -8.81 5.44 15.34
C GLY A 590 -7.36 5.70 15.77
N LEU A 591 -6.80 6.88 15.48
CA LEU A 591 -5.49 7.28 15.98
C LEU A 591 -5.61 7.97 17.33
N ASP A 592 -4.70 7.65 18.24
CA ASP A 592 -4.51 8.32 19.52
C ASP A 592 -3.07 8.87 19.63
N PRO A 593 -2.76 9.73 20.61
CA PRO A 593 -1.42 10.30 20.78
C PRO A 593 -0.30 9.27 20.99
N ASP A 594 -0.57 8.11 21.59
CA ASP A 594 0.44 7.10 21.87
C ASP A 594 0.89 6.40 20.58
N ARG A 595 -0.05 6.14 19.67
CA ARG A 595 0.23 5.62 18.32
C ARG A 595 1.04 6.59 17.46
N PHE A 596 0.96 7.90 17.70
CA PHE A 596 1.90 8.86 17.08
C PHE A 596 3.30 8.73 17.69
N THR A 597 3.37 8.64 19.02
CA THR A 597 4.64 8.58 19.77
C THR A 597 5.48 7.36 19.39
N ALA A 598 4.86 6.18 19.30
CA ALA A 598 5.56 4.95 18.92
C ALA A 598 6.26 5.05 17.55
N VAL A 599 5.57 5.61 16.55
CA VAL A 599 6.09 5.76 15.18
C VAL A 599 7.13 6.87 15.10
N HIS A 600 6.90 8.02 15.76
CA HIS A 600 7.83 9.15 15.76
C HIS A 600 9.13 8.82 16.48
N ARG A 601 9.07 8.09 17.61
CA ARG A 601 10.26 7.70 18.37
C ARG A 601 11.26 6.93 17.48
N ALA A 602 10.78 5.93 16.75
CA ALA A 602 11.62 5.09 15.90
C ALA A 602 12.15 5.79 14.63
N LYS A 603 11.50 6.88 14.20
CA LYS A 603 11.83 7.64 12.99
C LYS A 603 12.31 9.06 13.30
N ALA A 604 11.37 9.97 13.52
CA ALA A 604 11.62 11.40 13.68
C ALA A 604 12.56 11.71 14.84
N ALA A 605 12.28 11.21 16.05
CA ALA A 605 13.10 11.49 17.23
C ALA A 605 14.54 10.96 17.06
N SER A 606 14.65 9.73 16.53
CA SER A 606 15.94 9.11 16.21
C SER A 606 16.75 9.93 15.20
N ALA A 607 16.12 10.42 14.13
CA ALA A 607 16.79 11.24 13.13
C ALA A 607 17.22 12.61 13.66
N LEU A 608 16.41 13.24 14.53
CA LEU A 608 16.75 14.50 15.19
C LEU A 608 17.96 14.35 16.12
N LEU A 609 18.02 13.27 16.89
CA LEU A 609 19.17 12.98 17.75
C LEU A 609 20.43 12.65 16.94
N LEU A 610 20.30 11.94 15.81
CA LEU A 610 21.42 11.74 14.89
C LEU A 610 21.92 13.07 14.32
N ASP A 611 21.04 13.94 13.84
CA ASP A 611 21.38 15.29 13.33
C ASP A 611 22.18 16.09 14.37
N GLU A 612 21.71 16.06 15.62
CA GLU A 612 22.33 16.77 16.73
C GLU A 612 23.69 16.18 17.13
N LEU A 613 23.77 14.88 17.40
CA LEU A 613 24.98 14.23 17.93
C LEU A 613 26.07 14.03 16.88
N THR A 614 25.74 14.13 15.59
CA THR A 614 26.72 14.11 14.50
C THR A 614 26.91 15.49 13.86
N ALA A 615 26.48 16.58 14.50
CA ALA A 615 26.55 17.92 13.94
C ALA A 615 27.98 18.39 13.64
N ASP A 616 28.95 17.98 14.46
CA ASP A 616 30.37 18.35 14.36
C ASP A 616 31.20 17.33 13.56
N GLN A 617 30.55 16.31 12.99
CA GLN A 617 31.21 15.28 12.19
C GLN A 617 31.13 15.61 10.70
N ASP A 618 32.25 15.40 9.99
CA ASP A 618 32.34 15.62 8.54
C ASP A 618 31.75 14.42 7.77
N LEU A 619 30.42 14.33 7.78
CA LEU A 619 29.69 13.27 7.10
C LEU A 619 29.56 13.57 5.61
N ALA A 620 30.04 12.64 4.78
CA ALA A 620 29.80 12.66 3.34
C ALA A 620 28.34 12.33 3.01
N VAL A 621 27.70 11.46 3.80
CA VAL A 621 26.31 11.01 3.57
C VAL A 621 25.50 11.03 4.86
N PHE A 622 24.29 11.57 4.78
CA PHE A 622 23.26 11.46 5.81
C PHE A 622 21.93 11.12 5.14
N ALA A 623 21.67 9.84 4.95
CA ALA A 623 20.50 9.35 4.22
C ALA A 623 19.34 9.04 5.18
N LEU A 624 18.17 9.62 4.93
CA LEU A 624 16.96 9.40 5.71
C LEU A 624 15.97 8.55 4.91
N PHE A 625 15.52 7.43 5.47
CA PHE A 625 14.51 6.58 4.83
C PHE A 625 13.11 7.11 5.17
N SER A 626 12.64 8.00 4.31
CA SER A 626 11.27 8.51 4.29
C SER A 626 10.36 7.54 3.51
N SER A 627 9.12 7.96 3.22
CA SER A 627 8.13 7.15 2.52
C SER A 627 7.31 7.98 1.55
N ALA A 628 6.87 7.35 0.45
CA ALA A 628 5.90 7.92 -0.48
C ALA A 628 4.61 8.41 0.24
N SER A 629 4.23 7.80 1.37
CA SER A 629 3.10 8.27 2.19
C SER A 629 3.28 9.71 2.68
N ALA A 630 4.51 10.14 3.01
CA ALA A 630 4.79 11.54 3.30
C ALA A 630 4.77 12.41 2.04
N ALA A 631 5.04 11.89 0.85
CA ALA A 631 5.04 12.70 -0.37
C ALA A 631 3.62 12.96 -0.91
N VAL A 632 2.79 11.93 -1.00
CA VAL A 632 1.45 12.00 -1.63
C VAL A 632 0.29 11.70 -0.68
N GLY A 633 0.54 11.11 0.49
CA GLY A 633 -0.48 10.57 1.38
C GLY A 633 -0.78 9.11 1.07
N ASN A 634 -1.11 8.34 2.11
CA ASN A 634 -1.67 7.00 1.99
C ASN A 634 -2.73 6.80 3.09
N PRO A 635 -3.98 6.46 2.77
CA PRO A 635 -5.00 6.18 3.77
C PRO A 635 -4.52 5.14 4.79
N GLY A 636 -4.84 5.35 6.06
CA GLY A 636 -4.42 4.52 7.19
C GLY A 636 -3.03 4.85 7.72
N GLN A 637 -2.29 5.80 7.14
CA GLN A 637 -0.89 6.06 7.50
C GLN A 637 -0.66 7.49 8.02
N GLY A 638 -1.62 8.08 8.73
CA GLY A 638 -1.56 9.47 9.20
C GLY A 638 -0.35 9.76 10.10
N ASN A 639 -0.11 8.91 11.11
CA ASN A 639 1.04 8.99 12.02
C ASN A 639 2.38 8.73 11.31
N TYR A 640 2.42 7.75 10.40
CA TYR A 640 3.61 7.40 9.64
C TYR A 640 3.99 8.47 8.61
N ALA A 641 3.03 9.00 7.86
CA ALA A 641 3.24 10.11 6.93
C ALA A 641 3.73 11.37 7.68
N ALA A 642 3.20 11.63 8.87
CA ALA A 642 3.66 12.73 9.73
C ALA A 642 5.14 12.60 10.12
N ALA A 643 5.56 11.43 10.62
CA ALA A 643 6.94 11.19 11.00
C ALA A 643 7.91 11.33 9.82
N ASN A 644 7.54 10.80 8.64
CA ASN A 644 8.38 10.86 7.44
C ASN A 644 8.44 12.28 6.83
N ALA A 645 7.36 13.08 6.91
CA ALA A 645 7.38 14.47 6.46
C ALA A 645 8.35 15.35 7.28
N LEU A 646 8.54 15.03 8.57
CA LEU A 646 9.58 15.65 9.39
C LEU A 646 10.99 15.29 8.90
N LEU A 647 11.22 14.04 8.46
CA LEU A 647 12.50 13.64 7.88
C LEU A 647 12.82 14.42 6.59
N ASP A 648 11.81 14.61 5.74
CA ASP A 648 11.96 15.41 4.51
C ASP A 648 12.38 16.83 4.84
N ALA A 649 11.70 17.47 5.79
CA ALA A 649 12.02 18.82 6.26
C ALA A 649 13.38 18.91 7.00
N LEU A 650 13.81 17.85 7.68
CA LEU A 650 15.12 17.77 8.30
C LEU A 650 16.24 17.76 7.26
N ALA A 651 16.05 17.05 6.14
CA ALA A 651 17.03 17.05 5.05
C ALA A 651 17.18 18.42 4.40
N GLU A 652 16.06 19.12 4.14
CA GLU A 652 16.06 20.52 3.69
C GLU A 652 16.84 21.42 4.65
N ARG A 653 16.55 21.32 5.96
CA ARG A 653 17.22 22.11 6.99
C ARG A 653 18.72 21.83 7.05
N ARG A 654 19.16 20.57 6.99
CA ARG A 654 20.58 20.20 7.01
C ARG A 654 21.33 20.76 5.79
N ARG A 655 20.76 20.60 4.58
CA ARG A 655 21.34 21.15 3.35
C ARG A 655 21.43 22.68 3.38
N ALA A 656 20.42 23.36 3.92
CA ALA A 656 20.45 24.82 4.11
C ALA A 656 21.58 25.30 5.06
N HIS A 657 22.08 24.42 5.94
CA HIS A 657 23.25 24.67 6.80
C HIS A 657 24.57 24.14 6.20
N GLY A 658 24.56 23.74 4.93
CA GLY A 658 25.75 23.22 4.24
C GLY A 658 26.18 21.82 4.69
N ARG A 659 25.31 21.06 5.36
CA ARG A 659 25.59 19.69 5.82
C ARG A 659 24.97 18.68 4.86
N ALA A 660 25.62 17.54 4.67
CA ALA A 660 25.05 16.44 3.88
C ALA A 660 23.71 15.98 4.48
N ALA A 661 22.70 15.82 3.61
CA ALA A 661 21.44 15.15 3.91
C ALA A 661 20.65 14.82 2.64
N THR A 662 20.09 13.62 2.56
CA THR A 662 19.14 13.24 1.51
C THR A 662 18.01 12.44 2.15
N SER A 663 16.78 12.95 2.10
CA SER A 663 15.57 12.20 2.45
C SER A 663 15.01 11.54 1.21
N ILE A 664 14.91 10.21 1.26
CA ILE A 664 14.40 9.41 0.14
C ILE A 664 13.03 8.87 0.54
N ALA A 665 11.98 9.39 -0.10
CA ALA A 665 10.64 8.88 0.02
C ALA A 665 10.52 7.60 -0.81
N TRP A 666 10.58 6.44 -0.15
CA TRP A 666 10.51 5.15 -0.82
C TRP A 666 9.06 4.72 -1.12
N GLY A 667 8.84 4.15 -2.30
CA GLY A 667 7.73 3.24 -2.57
C GLY A 667 7.91 1.90 -1.83
N ALA A 668 6.97 0.97 -2.01
CA ALA A 668 7.07 -0.35 -1.41
C ALA A 668 8.29 -1.11 -1.96
N TRP A 669 9.06 -1.80 -1.09
CA TRP A 669 10.15 -2.68 -1.51
C TRP A 669 9.67 -4.13 -1.62
N GLY A 670 10.23 -4.88 -2.57
CA GLY A 670 10.05 -6.33 -2.68
C GLY A 670 10.90 -7.11 -1.65
N GLY A 671 10.64 -8.41 -1.52
CA GLY A 671 11.53 -9.33 -0.77
C GLY A 671 11.34 -9.40 0.76
N GLY A 672 10.50 -8.57 1.38
CA GLY A 672 10.17 -8.65 2.81
C GLY A 672 10.02 -7.27 3.50
N GLY A 673 9.73 -7.25 4.81
CA GLY A 673 9.64 -6.01 5.61
C GLY A 673 8.23 -5.40 5.72
N MET A 674 8.16 -4.09 5.94
CA MET A 674 6.91 -3.33 6.20
C MET A 674 5.85 -3.45 5.08
N ALA A 675 6.25 -3.85 3.86
CA ALA A 675 5.37 -4.02 2.70
C ALA A 675 5.06 -5.49 2.37
N ALA A 676 5.34 -6.43 3.27
CA ALA A 676 5.19 -7.87 3.03
C ALA A 676 3.74 -8.39 3.13
N ASP A 677 2.77 -7.57 3.52
CA ASP A 677 1.36 -7.98 3.51
C ASP A 677 0.86 -8.18 2.07
N THR A 678 0.47 -9.42 1.78
CA THR A 678 0.04 -9.86 0.45
C THR A 678 -1.22 -9.14 -0.03
N ARG A 679 -2.14 -8.76 0.87
CA ARG A 679 -3.38 -8.05 0.51
C ARG A 679 -3.10 -6.59 0.12
N ALA A 680 -2.31 -5.89 0.93
CA ALA A 680 -1.89 -4.52 0.65
C ALA A 680 -1.06 -4.44 -0.65
N ALA A 681 -0.17 -5.41 -0.88
CA ALA A 681 0.62 -5.48 -2.11
C ALA A 681 -0.25 -5.74 -3.37
N GLU A 682 -1.33 -6.52 -3.25
CA GLU A 682 -2.26 -6.75 -4.36
C GLU A 682 -3.18 -5.54 -4.63
N ALA A 683 -3.63 -4.84 -3.59
CA ALA A 683 -4.36 -3.57 -3.73
C ALA A 683 -3.47 -2.49 -4.38
N ALA A 684 -2.22 -2.34 -3.95
CA ALA A 684 -1.26 -1.39 -4.51
C ALA A 684 -0.97 -1.67 -6.00
N ARG A 685 -0.79 -2.96 -6.37
CA ARG A 685 -0.65 -3.35 -7.79
C ARG A 685 -1.88 -2.98 -8.62
N ARG A 686 -3.07 -3.04 -8.02
CA ARG A 686 -4.32 -2.65 -8.70
C ARG A 686 -4.44 -1.14 -8.95
N THR A 687 -3.72 -0.31 -8.21
CA THR A 687 -3.65 1.14 -8.39
C THR A 687 -2.42 1.61 -9.17
N GLY A 688 -1.58 0.68 -9.66
CA GLY A 688 -0.42 0.98 -10.49
C GLY A 688 0.89 1.13 -9.72
N ILE A 689 0.92 0.79 -8.44
CA ILE A 689 2.13 0.80 -7.61
C ILE A 689 2.75 -0.60 -7.61
N ARG A 690 4.02 -0.71 -7.97
CA ARG A 690 4.79 -1.95 -8.00
C ARG A 690 5.84 -1.98 -6.90
N PRO A 691 6.13 -3.14 -6.30
CA PRO A 691 7.26 -3.27 -5.38
C PRO A 691 8.59 -3.01 -6.12
N LEU A 692 9.45 -2.19 -5.52
CA LEU A 692 10.81 -1.94 -5.98
C LEU A 692 11.67 -3.19 -5.81
N ASP A 693 12.50 -3.48 -6.80
CA ASP A 693 13.59 -4.43 -6.64
C ASP A 693 14.62 -3.88 -5.62
N PRO A 694 15.01 -4.67 -4.59
CA PRO A 694 15.95 -4.20 -3.58
C PRO A 694 17.32 -3.76 -4.13
N ALA A 695 17.84 -4.45 -5.15
CA ALA A 695 19.13 -4.09 -5.72
C ALA A 695 19.03 -2.75 -6.48
N ALA A 696 17.97 -2.56 -7.27
CA ALA A 696 17.68 -1.29 -7.91
C ALA A 696 17.48 -0.15 -6.89
N ALA A 697 16.83 -0.42 -5.75
CA ALA A 697 16.63 0.56 -4.71
C ALA A 697 17.93 0.94 -3.99
N VAL A 698 18.83 -0.01 -3.73
CA VAL A 698 20.18 0.27 -3.20
C VAL A 698 21.00 1.10 -4.21
N SER A 699 20.91 0.79 -5.50
CA SER A 699 21.54 1.60 -6.56
C SER A 699 21.01 3.03 -6.56
N ALA A 700 19.68 3.20 -6.44
CA ALA A 700 19.05 4.50 -6.31
C ALA A 700 19.52 5.27 -5.06
N LEU A 701 19.68 4.61 -3.92
CA LEU A 701 20.26 5.20 -2.71
C LEU A 701 21.66 5.75 -2.99
N ARG A 702 22.57 4.91 -3.53
CA ARG A 702 23.97 5.30 -3.78
C ARG A 702 24.13 6.45 -4.76
N ARG A 703 23.18 6.63 -5.70
CA ARG A 703 23.15 7.78 -6.62
C ARG A 703 22.60 9.02 -5.92
N THR A 704 21.42 8.90 -5.31
CA THR A 704 20.67 10.05 -4.80
C THR A 704 21.32 10.76 -3.62
N VAL A 705 22.16 10.06 -2.84
CA VAL A 705 22.93 10.69 -1.75
C VAL A 705 23.99 11.68 -2.24
N LEU A 706 24.39 11.60 -3.50
CA LEU A 706 25.34 12.52 -4.13
C LEU A 706 24.65 13.73 -4.78
N ASP A 707 23.34 13.67 -5.01
CA ASP A 707 22.60 14.80 -5.56
C ASP A 707 22.63 16.00 -4.60
N ASP A 708 22.56 17.20 -5.16
CA ASP A 708 22.32 18.43 -4.39
C ASP A 708 20.88 18.51 -3.84
N ALA A 709 19.96 17.72 -4.39
CA ALA A 709 18.56 17.71 -3.99
C ALA A 709 18.39 17.08 -2.58
N PRO A 710 17.89 17.83 -1.59
CA PRO A 710 17.66 17.32 -0.23
C PRO A 710 16.59 16.24 -0.16
N THR A 711 15.64 16.22 -1.08
CA THR A 711 14.49 15.31 -1.07
C THR A 711 14.27 14.68 -2.45
N THR A 712 13.90 13.40 -2.48
CA THR A 712 13.57 12.66 -3.70
C THR A 712 12.55 11.56 -3.41
N LEU A 713 11.68 11.26 -4.37
CA LEU A 713 10.75 10.13 -4.33
C LEU A 713 11.26 9.05 -5.27
N VAL A 714 11.46 7.83 -4.75
CA VAL A 714 11.83 6.66 -5.55
C VAL A 714 10.71 5.64 -5.42
N ALA A 715 9.96 5.44 -6.50
CA ALA A 715 8.85 4.51 -6.53
C ALA A 715 8.62 3.96 -7.94
N ASP A 716 8.30 2.67 -8.02
CA ASP A 716 7.87 2.07 -9.27
C ASP A 716 6.36 2.23 -9.44
N VAL A 717 5.97 3.16 -10.31
CA VAL A 717 4.58 3.58 -10.51
C VAL A 717 4.26 3.67 -12.00
N ASP A 718 3.16 3.04 -12.40
CA ASP A 718 2.45 3.35 -13.64
C ASP A 718 1.71 4.68 -13.47
N PRO A 719 2.17 5.78 -14.10
CA PRO A 719 1.68 7.11 -13.80
C PRO A 719 0.21 7.29 -14.18
N GLU A 720 -0.25 6.73 -15.30
CA GLU A 720 -1.63 6.91 -15.74
C GLU A 720 -2.60 6.16 -14.83
N ARG A 721 -2.26 4.92 -14.47
CA ARG A 721 -3.08 4.11 -13.57
C ARG A 721 -3.13 4.70 -12.16
N PHE A 722 -1.99 5.19 -11.67
CA PHE A 722 -1.90 5.85 -10.37
C PHE A 722 -2.72 7.15 -10.34
N VAL A 723 -2.57 8.03 -11.32
CA VAL A 723 -3.33 9.30 -11.39
C VAL A 723 -4.84 9.03 -11.40
N ARG A 724 -5.30 8.05 -12.20
CA ARG A 724 -6.71 7.67 -12.25
C ARG A 724 -7.23 7.13 -10.92
N ALA A 725 -6.46 6.23 -10.27
CA ALA A 725 -6.87 5.64 -9.00
C ALA A 725 -6.85 6.65 -7.85
N PHE A 726 -5.81 7.48 -7.79
CA PHE A 726 -5.61 8.46 -6.72
C PHE A 726 -6.66 9.58 -6.78
N THR A 727 -7.01 10.05 -7.99
CA THR A 727 -8.00 11.14 -8.14
C THR A 727 -9.46 10.67 -8.12
N ALA A 728 -9.71 9.35 -7.99
CA ALA A 728 -11.06 8.79 -7.96
C ALA A 728 -11.86 9.16 -6.70
N VAL A 729 -11.18 9.40 -5.57
CA VAL A 729 -11.81 9.82 -4.31
C VAL A 729 -11.95 11.34 -4.25
N ARG A 730 -10.91 12.06 -4.71
CA ARG A 730 -10.83 13.51 -4.65
C ARG A 730 -9.86 14.03 -5.72
N PRO A 731 -10.19 15.12 -6.43
CA PRO A 731 -9.25 15.80 -7.32
C PRO A 731 -7.96 16.20 -6.59
N SER A 732 -6.80 16.05 -7.24
CA SER A 732 -5.52 16.44 -6.65
C SER A 732 -4.61 17.12 -7.67
N ARG A 733 -4.48 18.45 -7.55
CA ARG A 733 -3.58 19.28 -8.37
C ARG A 733 -2.09 18.96 -8.14
N LEU A 734 -1.75 18.23 -7.07
CA LEU A 734 -0.40 17.71 -6.82
C LEU A 734 0.12 16.90 -8.03
N LEU A 735 -0.76 16.15 -8.70
CA LEU A 735 -0.41 15.25 -9.79
C LEU A 735 -0.45 15.91 -11.18
N ALA A 736 -0.65 17.24 -11.25
CA ALA A 736 -0.87 17.95 -12.51
C ALA A 736 0.31 17.87 -13.51
N GLN A 737 1.51 17.48 -13.06
CA GLN A 737 2.69 17.31 -13.91
C GLN A 737 2.95 15.84 -14.30
N LEU A 738 2.09 14.91 -13.89
CA LEU A 738 2.22 13.49 -14.25
C LEU A 738 1.48 13.16 -15.56
N PRO A 739 2.01 12.21 -16.36
CA PRO A 739 1.27 11.64 -17.49
C PRO A 739 -0.10 11.11 -17.08
N GLY A 740 -1.11 11.31 -17.93
CA GLY A 740 -2.48 10.87 -17.68
C GLY A 740 -3.32 11.79 -16.79
N TYR A 741 -2.77 12.90 -16.28
CA TYR A 741 -3.56 13.90 -15.57
C TYR A 741 -4.48 14.65 -16.54
N ALA A 742 -5.78 14.61 -16.23
CA ALA A 742 -6.79 15.43 -16.89
C ALA A 742 -7.34 16.43 -15.87
N GLU A 743 -7.51 17.69 -16.27
CA GLU A 743 -8.13 18.66 -15.38
C GLU A 743 -9.55 18.23 -15.03
N PRO A 744 -9.93 18.28 -13.74
CA PRO A 744 -11.31 18.06 -13.33
C PRO A 744 -12.22 19.06 -14.05
N GLN A 745 -13.33 18.59 -14.64
CA GLN A 745 -14.31 19.48 -15.27
C GLN A 745 -15.14 20.21 -14.20
N GLY A 746 -14.57 21.27 -13.63
CA GLY A 746 -15.22 22.25 -12.74
C GLY A 746 -15.88 21.67 -11.48
N PRO A 747 -16.50 22.53 -10.63
CA PRO A 747 -17.16 22.12 -9.38
C PRO A 747 -18.43 21.26 -9.58
N GLY A 748 -18.71 20.81 -10.81
CA GLY A 748 -19.93 20.09 -11.18
C GLY A 748 -19.75 18.58 -11.39
N GLY A 749 -18.52 18.06 -11.49
CA GLY A 749 -18.25 16.67 -11.87
C GLY A 749 -18.82 15.62 -10.90
N ASP A 750 -18.57 15.75 -9.60
CA ASP A 750 -19.03 14.79 -8.58
C ASP A 750 -20.55 14.82 -8.38
N THR A 751 -21.14 16.00 -8.45
CA THR A 751 -22.60 16.15 -8.46
C THR A 751 -23.24 15.66 -9.76
N GLY A 752 -22.46 15.47 -10.82
CA GLY A 752 -22.91 14.94 -12.11
C GLY A 752 -23.28 13.47 -11.99
N ASN A 753 -22.37 12.64 -11.46
CA ASN A 753 -22.60 11.21 -11.23
C ASN A 753 -23.78 10.98 -10.28
N GLY A 754 -23.84 11.72 -9.17
CA GLY A 754 -24.96 11.62 -8.21
C GLY A 754 -26.30 12.10 -8.77
N ARG A 755 -26.30 13.11 -9.67
CA ARG A 755 -27.51 13.56 -10.37
C ARG A 755 -27.95 12.58 -11.45
N GLU A 756 -27.02 12.00 -12.20
CA GLU A 756 -27.28 10.95 -13.18
C GLU A 756 -27.86 9.70 -12.52
N LEU A 757 -27.25 9.25 -11.41
CA LEU A 757 -27.76 8.13 -10.62
C LEU A 757 -29.16 8.42 -10.06
N ARG A 758 -29.40 9.64 -9.53
CA ARG A 758 -30.76 10.03 -9.08
C ARG A 758 -31.77 10.06 -10.23
N ALA A 759 -31.38 10.54 -11.40
CA ALA A 759 -32.25 10.56 -12.58
C ALA A 759 -32.56 9.13 -13.08
N GLU A 760 -31.57 8.24 -13.07
CA GLU A 760 -31.74 6.81 -13.39
C GLU A 760 -32.69 6.14 -12.40
N LEU A 761 -32.48 6.33 -11.09
CA LEU A 761 -33.32 5.76 -10.05
C LEU A 761 -34.75 6.30 -10.11
N ALA A 762 -34.95 7.60 -10.39
CA ALA A 762 -36.28 8.19 -10.54
C ALA A 762 -37.09 7.53 -11.68
N GLY A 763 -36.43 7.11 -12.75
CA GLY A 763 -37.04 6.41 -13.89
C GLY A 763 -37.36 4.92 -13.64
N LEU A 764 -36.84 4.32 -12.56
CA LEU A 764 -37.03 2.90 -12.25
C LEU A 764 -38.21 2.64 -11.30
N PRO A 765 -38.89 1.47 -11.41
CA PRO A 765 -39.84 1.01 -10.39
C PRO A 765 -39.16 0.79 -9.02
N PRO A 766 -39.87 0.95 -7.88
CA PRO A 766 -39.28 0.87 -6.52
C PRO A 766 -38.42 -0.38 -6.28
N ALA A 767 -38.89 -1.57 -6.68
CA ALA A 767 -38.15 -2.82 -6.54
C ALA A 767 -36.84 -2.87 -7.34
N ARG A 768 -36.76 -2.15 -8.47
CA ARG A 768 -35.52 -2.05 -9.26
C ARG A 768 -34.55 -1.01 -8.71
N ARG A 769 -35.04 0.03 -8.02
CA ARG A 769 -34.19 1.03 -7.36
C ARG A 769 -33.33 0.39 -6.27
N ALA A 770 -33.96 -0.40 -5.40
CA ALA A 770 -33.27 -1.11 -4.32
C ALA A 770 -32.19 -2.07 -4.87
N ALA A 771 -32.52 -2.84 -5.91
CA ALA A 771 -31.58 -3.74 -6.56
C ALA A 771 -30.38 -3.00 -7.21
N THR A 772 -30.61 -1.85 -7.83
CA THR A 772 -29.54 -1.03 -8.43
C THR A 772 -28.58 -0.47 -7.37
N VAL A 773 -29.11 0.08 -6.28
CA VAL A 773 -28.27 0.62 -5.18
C VAL A 773 -27.52 -0.52 -4.46
N LEU A 774 -28.16 -1.66 -4.25
CA LEU A 774 -27.50 -2.85 -3.71
C LEU A 774 -26.37 -3.35 -4.61
N GLY A 775 -26.59 -3.37 -5.93
CA GLY A 775 -25.56 -3.70 -6.91
C GLY A 775 -24.36 -2.73 -6.85
N LEU A 776 -24.63 -1.43 -6.66
CA LEU A 776 -23.59 -0.42 -6.48
C LEU A 776 -22.77 -0.69 -5.20
N VAL A 777 -23.42 -0.91 -4.06
CA VAL A 777 -22.76 -1.19 -2.78
C VAL A 777 -21.91 -2.46 -2.86
N ARG A 778 -22.47 -3.56 -3.38
CA ARG A 778 -21.75 -4.83 -3.55
C ARG A 778 -20.59 -4.71 -4.55
N GLY A 779 -20.76 -3.91 -5.60
CA GLY A 779 -19.70 -3.59 -6.56
C GLY A 779 -18.52 -2.87 -5.93
N ARG A 780 -18.79 -1.78 -5.20
CA ARG A 780 -17.72 -1.05 -4.48
C ARG A 780 -17.09 -1.89 -3.39
N ALA A 781 -17.87 -2.70 -2.68
CA ALA A 781 -17.35 -3.58 -1.65
C ALA A 781 -16.43 -4.67 -2.23
N ALA A 782 -16.79 -5.28 -3.37
CA ALA A 782 -15.95 -6.25 -4.05
C ALA A 782 -14.62 -5.63 -4.54
N GLU A 783 -14.67 -4.39 -5.05
CA GLU A 783 -13.46 -3.65 -5.46
C GLU A 783 -12.49 -3.45 -4.29
N VAL A 784 -12.99 -2.98 -3.14
CA VAL A 784 -12.19 -2.76 -1.92
C VAL A 784 -11.57 -4.06 -1.44
N LEU A 785 -12.37 -5.12 -1.32
CA LEU A 785 -11.90 -6.43 -0.86
C LEU A 785 -11.03 -7.20 -1.89
N GLY A 786 -10.92 -6.71 -3.13
CA GLY A 786 -10.22 -7.41 -4.21
C GLY A 786 -10.89 -8.69 -4.66
N LEU A 787 -12.20 -8.78 -4.49
CA LEU A 787 -12.99 -9.91 -4.93
C LEU A 787 -13.32 -9.80 -6.42
N PRO A 788 -13.43 -10.93 -7.15
CA PRO A 788 -13.53 -10.95 -8.61
C PRO A 788 -14.89 -10.46 -9.16
N GLY A 789 -15.86 -10.12 -8.30
CA GLY A 789 -17.15 -9.58 -8.72
C GLY A 789 -18.17 -9.45 -7.58
N ILE A 790 -19.33 -8.84 -7.90
CA ILE A 790 -20.39 -8.51 -6.93
C ILE A 790 -20.96 -9.73 -6.21
N GLU A 791 -20.93 -10.91 -6.86
CA GLU A 791 -21.50 -12.15 -6.30
C GLU A 791 -20.68 -12.75 -5.16
N ALA A 792 -19.41 -12.36 -5.04
CA ALA A 792 -18.57 -12.76 -3.91
C ALA A 792 -18.95 -12.03 -2.61
N VAL A 793 -19.67 -10.90 -2.71
CA VAL A 793 -20.17 -10.11 -1.58
C VAL A 793 -21.61 -10.51 -1.33
N GLY A 794 -21.88 -11.23 -0.23
CA GLY A 794 -23.26 -11.59 0.14
C GLY A 794 -24.05 -10.36 0.58
N PRO A 795 -25.32 -10.19 0.16
CA PRO A 795 -26.11 -8.98 0.43
C PRO A 795 -26.34 -8.75 1.93
N ASP A 796 -26.54 -9.82 2.70
CA ASP A 796 -26.87 -9.76 4.13
C ASP A 796 -25.69 -10.18 5.03
N LYS A 797 -24.50 -10.37 4.45
CA LYS A 797 -23.29 -10.66 5.24
C LYS A 797 -22.74 -9.38 5.83
N ALA A 798 -22.41 -9.42 7.12
CA ALA A 798 -21.76 -8.29 7.77
C ALA A 798 -20.43 -7.97 7.07
N PHE A 799 -20.13 -6.68 6.86
CA PHE A 799 -18.89 -6.24 6.24
C PHE A 799 -17.65 -6.77 6.98
N ARG A 800 -17.71 -6.85 8.31
CA ARG A 800 -16.64 -7.42 9.16
C ARG A 800 -16.33 -8.87 8.79
N ASP A 801 -17.35 -9.70 8.58
CA ASP A 801 -17.20 -11.12 8.21
C ASP A 801 -16.71 -11.30 6.78
N LEU A 802 -16.90 -10.29 5.93
CA LEU A 802 -16.35 -10.22 4.58
C LEU A 802 -14.88 -9.77 4.56
N GLY A 803 -14.32 -9.37 5.71
CA GLY A 803 -12.94 -8.95 5.84
C GLY A 803 -12.71 -7.45 5.73
N PHE A 804 -13.75 -6.62 5.91
CA PHE A 804 -13.57 -5.18 6.07
C PHE A 804 -12.91 -4.86 7.41
N ASP A 805 -11.80 -4.14 7.34
CA ASP A 805 -11.21 -3.41 8.46
C ASP A 805 -11.62 -1.92 8.41
N SER A 806 -11.12 -1.12 9.35
CA SER A 806 -11.42 0.32 9.41
C SER A 806 -10.96 1.08 8.16
N LEU A 807 -9.90 0.62 7.48
CA LEU A 807 -9.38 1.23 6.27
C LEU A 807 -10.28 0.95 5.06
N GLY A 808 -10.67 -0.32 4.88
CA GLY A 808 -11.63 -0.74 3.87
C GLY A 808 -12.97 -0.04 4.04
N ALA A 809 -13.42 0.19 5.28
CA ALA A 809 -14.65 0.93 5.55
C ALA A 809 -14.59 2.39 5.06
N VAL A 810 -13.48 3.08 5.31
CA VAL A 810 -13.24 4.44 4.81
C VAL A 810 -13.16 4.47 3.28
N GLU A 811 -12.48 3.50 2.67
CA GLU A 811 -12.38 3.39 1.22
C GLU A 811 -13.75 3.15 0.57
N LEU A 812 -14.56 2.24 1.12
CA LEU A 812 -15.90 1.96 0.65
C LEU A 812 -16.80 3.20 0.76
N ARG A 813 -16.79 3.88 1.91
CA ARG A 813 -17.55 5.12 2.12
C ARG A 813 -17.14 6.18 1.09
N ASN A 814 -15.84 6.40 0.89
CA ASN A 814 -15.33 7.37 -0.10
C ASN A 814 -15.80 7.05 -1.53
N ARG A 815 -15.68 5.79 -1.94
CA ARG A 815 -16.13 5.33 -3.27
C ARG A 815 -17.65 5.49 -3.44
N LEU A 816 -18.43 5.22 -2.39
CA LEU A 816 -19.87 5.41 -2.39
C LEU A 816 -20.25 6.89 -2.43
N GLY A 817 -19.58 7.74 -1.66
CA GLY A 817 -19.78 9.19 -1.68
C GLY A 817 -19.54 9.77 -3.07
N ALA A 818 -18.42 9.41 -3.72
CA ALA A 818 -18.10 9.84 -5.08
C ALA A 818 -19.13 9.32 -6.12
N ALA A 819 -19.61 8.08 -5.98
CA ALA A 819 -20.58 7.51 -6.91
C ALA A 819 -21.99 8.08 -6.74
N THR A 820 -22.38 8.45 -5.51
CA THR A 820 -23.73 8.90 -5.16
C THR A 820 -23.86 10.42 -5.08
N GLY A 821 -22.74 11.13 -4.94
CA GLY A 821 -22.70 12.57 -4.65
C GLY A 821 -23.28 12.93 -3.27
N LEU A 822 -23.36 11.97 -2.34
CA LEU A 822 -23.82 12.16 -0.97
C LEU A 822 -22.64 12.47 -0.03
N ASP A 823 -22.92 13.27 1.00
CA ASP A 823 -22.05 13.37 2.16
C ASP A 823 -22.40 12.25 3.14
N LEU A 824 -21.46 11.33 3.35
CA LEU A 824 -21.70 10.08 4.07
C LEU A 824 -20.96 10.05 5.40
N SER A 825 -21.64 9.57 6.45
CA SER A 825 -21.07 9.48 7.80
C SER A 825 -19.75 8.67 7.83
N PRO A 826 -18.75 9.05 8.63
CA PRO A 826 -17.58 8.20 8.89
C PRO A 826 -17.93 6.82 9.46
N THR A 827 -19.02 6.71 10.22
CA THR A 827 -19.51 5.48 10.85
C THR A 827 -20.44 4.65 9.95
N LEU A 828 -20.65 5.06 8.69
CA LEU A 828 -21.64 4.48 7.77
C LEU A 828 -21.64 2.95 7.72
N VAL A 829 -20.46 2.34 7.62
CA VAL A 829 -20.31 0.87 7.52
C VAL A 829 -20.58 0.17 8.86
N PHE A 830 -20.47 0.88 9.98
CA PHE A 830 -20.81 0.36 11.31
C PHE A 830 -22.29 0.55 11.63
N ASP A 831 -22.87 1.69 11.25
CA ASP A 831 -24.29 2.00 11.43
C ASP A 831 -25.18 1.13 10.52
N HIS A 832 -24.64 0.74 9.36
CA HIS A 832 -25.29 -0.13 8.38
C HIS A 832 -24.37 -1.31 8.02
N PRO A 833 -24.32 -2.35 8.88
CA PRO A 833 -23.28 -3.37 8.86
C PRO A 833 -23.35 -4.36 7.70
N SER A 834 -24.43 -4.37 6.91
CA SER A 834 -24.55 -5.22 5.71
C SER A 834 -24.75 -4.40 4.42
N PRO A 835 -24.36 -4.96 3.24
CA PRO A 835 -24.64 -4.33 1.95
C PRO A 835 -26.12 -3.99 1.71
N SER A 836 -27.05 -4.83 2.19
CA SER A 836 -28.49 -4.60 2.11
C SER A 836 -28.92 -3.37 2.92
N GLU A 837 -28.59 -3.32 4.21
CA GLU A 837 -28.94 -2.19 5.09
C GLU A 837 -28.32 -0.88 4.60
N LEU A 838 -27.07 -0.95 4.14
CA LEU A 838 -26.39 0.22 3.58
C LEU A 838 -27.05 0.70 2.29
N ALA A 839 -27.46 -0.22 1.41
CA ALA A 839 -28.16 0.14 0.18
C ALA A 839 -29.53 0.77 0.45
N GLU A 840 -30.25 0.30 1.46
CA GLU A 840 -31.53 0.90 1.87
C GLU A 840 -31.33 2.32 2.41
N HIS A 841 -30.33 2.52 3.28
CA HIS A 841 -30.00 3.84 3.80
C HIS A 841 -29.63 4.83 2.69
N LEU A 842 -28.72 4.43 1.78
CA LEU A 842 -28.33 5.26 0.63
C LEU A 842 -29.51 5.57 -0.29
N LEU A 843 -30.41 4.60 -0.51
CA LEU A 843 -31.61 4.83 -1.32
C LEU A 843 -32.53 5.86 -0.66
N GLY A 844 -32.67 5.85 0.67
CA GLY A 844 -33.39 6.88 1.42
C GLY A 844 -32.83 8.27 1.16
N LEU A 845 -31.52 8.44 1.36
CA LEU A 845 -30.81 9.71 1.14
C LEU A 845 -30.89 10.22 -0.31
N LEU A 846 -30.83 9.30 -1.29
CA LEU A 846 -30.91 9.65 -2.72
C LEU A 846 -32.32 10.12 -3.12
N LEU A 847 -33.37 9.68 -2.42
CA LEU A 847 -34.76 10.01 -2.73
C LEU A 847 -35.26 11.27 -2.00
N THR A 848 -34.72 11.60 -0.83
CA THR A 848 -35.05 12.82 -0.06
C THR A 848 -34.27 14.05 -0.51
N GLY A 849 -33.14 13.87 -1.21
CA GLY A 849 -32.30 14.95 -1.71
C GLY A 849 -31.46 15.63 -0.61
N PRO A 850 -30.34 16.30 -0.96
CA PRO A 850 -29.48 16.91 0.05
C PRO A 850 -30.19 18.13 0.65
N GLY A 851 -30.69 17.99 1.89
CA GLY A 851 -31.22 19.11 2.69
C GLY A 851 -32.53 18.90 3.46
N GLN A 852 -33.12 17.69 3.50
CA GLN A 852 -34.38 17.47 4.26
C GLN A 852 -34.22 16.76 5.61
N ASP A 853 -33.12 16.06 5.87
CA ASP A 853 -32.94 15.26 7.12
C ASP A 853 -32.85 16.10 8.41
N SER A 854 -32.58 17.41 8.35
CA SER A 854 -32.50 18.24 9.55
C SER A 854 -33.84 18.80 10.03
N ARG A 855 -34.94 18.65 9.28
CA ARG A 855 -36.27 19.16 9.69
C ARG A 855 -37.30 18.08 10.03
N ASP A 856 -37.14 16.87 9.50
CA ASP A 856 -38.14 15.80 9.67
C ASP A 856 -37.77 14.74 10.74
N ALA A 857 -36.56 14.78 11.33
CA ALA A 857 -36.17 13.90 12.44
C ALA A 857 -36.65 14.37 13.84
N GLU A 858 -36.90 15.68 14.02
CA GLU A 858 -37.56 16.23 15.23
C GLU A 858 -38.99 15.72 15.40
N PRO A 859 -39.89 15.78 14.39
CA PRO A 859 -41.27 15.32 14.56
C PRO A 859 -41.40 13.81 14.79
N GLU A 860 -40.43 12.99 14.39
CA GLU A 860 -40.44 11.54 14.65
C GLU A 860 -39.92 11.20 16.06
N ARG A 861 -38.87 11.88 16.56
CA ARG A 861 -38.42 11.76 17.97
C ARG A 861 -39.46 12.29 18.95
N ASP A 862 -40.09 13.42 18.64
CA ASP A 862 -41.17 13.99 19.46
C ASP A 862 -42.42 13.11 19.41
N ARG A 863 -42.73 12.47 18.26
CA ARG A 863 -43.78 11.45 18.18
C ARG A 863 -43.46 10.22 19.02
N LEU A 864 -42.22 9.73 18.97
CA LEU A 864 -41.81 8.53 19.71
C LEU A 864 -41.80 8.82 21.22
N ARG A 865 -41.34 10.00 21.63
CA ARG A 865 -41.42 10.48 23.02
C ARG A 865 -42.87 10.63 23.47
N ALA A 866 -43.73 11.27 22.67
CA ALA A 866 -45.15 11.39 22.97
C ALA A 866 -45.87 10.02 23.01
N LEU A 867 -45.47 9.06 22.16
CA LEU A 867 -45.98 7.69 22.21
C LEU A 867 -45.55 6.97 23.49
N LEU A 868 -44.28 7.09 23.88
CA LEU A 868 -43.74 6.48 25.11
C LEU A 868 -44.34 7.10 26.37
N GLU A 869 -44.56 8.42 26.39
CA GLU A 869 -45.27 9.13 27.47
C GLU A 869 -46.76 8.76 27.54
N SER A 870 -47.36 8.33 26.43
CA SER A 870 -48.77 7.92 26.38
C SER A 870 -49.02 6.47 26.84
N VAL A 871 -47.97 5.65 26.97
CA VAL A 871 -48.09 4.26 27.46
C VAL A 871 -47.85 4.23 28.96
N PRO A 872 -48.84 3.82 29.78
CA PRO A 872 -48.62 3.78 31.22
C PRO A 872 -47.60 2.69 31.59
N LEU A 873 -46.70 3.01 32.52
CA LEU A 873 -45.55 2.19 32.93
C LEU A 873 -45.94 0.76 33.37
N ASP A 874 -47.14 0.57 33.90
CA ASP A 874 -47.66 -0.73 34.31
C ASP A 874 -47.93 -1.68 33.14
N ARG A 875 -48.17 -1.16 31.92
CA ARG A 875 -48.24 -1.96 30.70
C ARG A 875 -46.86 -2.35 30.18
N LEU A 876 -45.91 -1.42 30.20
CA LEU A 876 -44.53 -1.67 29.76
C LEU A 876 -43.84 -2.73 30.64
N ARG A 877 -44.13 -2.71 31.94
CA ARG A 877 -43.63 -3.71 32.90
C ARG A 877 -44.30 -5.07 32.71
N ARG A 878 -45.61 -5.10 32.45
CA ARG A 878 -46.34 -6.37 32.19
C ARG A 878 -46.02 -7.01 30.84
N SER A 879 -45.55 -6.23 29.86
CA SER A 879 -45.15 -6.75 28.55
C SER A 879 -43.69 -7.20 28.48
N GLY A 880 -42.90 -7.04 29.55
CA GLY A 880 -41.47 -7.35 29.58
C GLY A 880 -40.59 -6.39 28.77
N VAL A 881 -41.19 -5.36 28.14
CA VAL A 881 -40.49 -4.40 27.28
C VAL A 881 -39.66 -3.44 28.12
N LEU A 882 -40.14 -3.09 29.33
CA LEU A 882 -39.40 -2.22 30.24
C LEU A 882 -38.07 -2.86 30.67
N ASP A 883 -38.08 -4.16 30.96
CA ASP A 883 -36.88 -4.87 31.40
C ASP A 883 -35.87 -5.04 30.25
N GLU A 884 -36.34 -5.22 29.00
CA GLU A 884 -35.45 -5.24 27.82
C GLU A 884 -34.88 -3.86 27.48
N LEU A 885 -35.65 -2.78 27.68
CA LEU A 885 -35.16 -1.41 27.51
C LEU A 885 -34.11 -1.04 28.57
N LEU A 886 -34.29 -1.50 29.82
CA LEU A 886 -33.30 -1.31 30.88
C LEU A 886 -32.03 -2.14 30.63
N LYS A 887 -32.14 -3.39 30.16
CA LYS A 887 -30.97 -4.17 29.73
C LYS A 887 -30.21 -3.55 28.55
N LEU A 888 -30.92 -2.92 27.62
CA LEU A 888 -30.30 -2.16 26.51
C LEU A 888 -29.60 -0.89 27.01
N ALA A 889 -30.12 -0.27 28.06
CA ALA A 889 -29.50 0.90 28.70
C ALA A 889 -28.27 0.51 29.54
N ASP A 890 -28.33 -0.59 30.29
CA ASP A 890 -27.23 -1.11 31.10
C ASP A 890 -26.15 -1.80 30.25
N GLY A 891 -26.51 -2.40 29.11
CA GLY A 891 -25.58 -2.99 28.15
C GLY A 891 -24.65 -1.99 27.43
N ALA A 892 -24.87 -0.69 27.64
CA ALA A 892 -23.98 0.38 27.18
C ALA A 892 -22.90 0.77 28.22
N ALA A 893 -22.95 0.19 29.42
CA ALA A 893 -21.98 0.42 30.49
C ALA A 893 -21.54 -0.92 31.11
N ASP A 894 -20.65 -1.65 30.44
CA ASP A 894 -19.37 -2.15 30.98
C ASP A 894 -18.83 -3.38 30.23
N GLY A 895 -17.52 -3.33 29.97
CA GLY A 895 -16.70 -4.50 29.69
C GLY A 895 -15.44 -4.44 30.54
N GLY A 896 -15.41 -5.14 31.68
CA GLY A 896 -14.16 -5.59 32.30
C GLY A 896 -14.02 -5.52 33.84
N ALA A 897 -14.46 -6.61 34.49
CA ALA A 897 -13.84 -7.29 35.65
C ALA A 897 -13.86 -6.67 37.07
N ALA A 898 -14.49 -7.38 38.02
CA ALA A 898 -13.90 -7.81 39.30
C ALA A 898 -14.78 -8.86 40.03
N GLU A 899 -14.11 -9.82 40.67
CA GLU A 899 -14.65 -10.81 41.62
C GLU A 899 -14.96 -10.18 43.00
N ASP A 900 -15.90 -10.84 43.71
CA ASP A 900 -16.14 -10.90 45.16
C ASP A 900 -16.41 -9.62 45.98
N ALA A 901 -17.64 -9.49 46.51
CA ALA A 901 -17.92 -9.65 47.95
C ALA A 901 -19.41 -9.38 48.29
N GLU A 902 -19.89 -10.17 49.25
CA GLU A 902 -21.21 -10.18 49.88
C GLU A 902 -21.57 -8.84 50.55
N ASP A 903 -22.79 -8.32 50.30
CA ASP A 903 -23.64 -7.68 51.33
C ASP A 903 -25.08 -7.49 50.80
N ASP A 904 -25.83 -8.59 50.65
CA ASP A 904 -27.16 -8.59 50.00
C ASP A 904 -28.34 -8.45 50.98
N ASP A 905 -28.11 -7.99 52.21
CA ASP A 905 -29.17 -7.90 53.24
C ASP A 905 -29.49 -6.46 53.71
N ALA A 906 -28.92 -5.42 53.08
CA ALA A 906 -29.12 -4.02 53.52
C ALA A 906 -30.01 -3.15 52.61
N ILE A 907 -30.30 -3.56 51.37
CA ILE A 907 -31.02 -2.72 50.39
C ILE A 907 -32.54 -2.91 50.45
N ASP A 908 -33.02 -4.10 50.83
CA ASP A 908 -34.46 -4.44 50.85
C ASP A 908 -35.28 -3.69 51.92
N ALA A 909 -34.64 -2.92 52.80
CA ALA A 909 -35.30 -2.14 53.85
C ALA A 909 -35.25 -0.62 53.65
N MET A 910 -34.65 -0.12 52.56
CA MET A 910 -34.53 1.32 52.29
C MET A 910 -35.77 1.84 51.56
N ASP A 911 -36.31 2.98 52.02
CA ASP A 911 -37.37 3.66 51.28
C ASP A 911 -36.81 4.44 50.08
N LEU A 912 -37.71 4.91 49.22
CA LEU A 912 -37.37 5.56 47.95
C LEU A 912 -36.49 6.81 48.14
N ASP A 913 -36.63 7.55 49.25
CA ASP A 913 -35.84 8.76 49.49
C ASP A 913 -34.41 8.41 49.92
N ASP A 914 -34.22 7.32 50.68
CA ASP A 914 -32.89 6.85 51.08
C ASP A 914 -32.11 6.22 49.91
N LEU A 915 -32.80 5.53 49.00
CA LEU A 915 -32.21 4.96 47.77
C LEU A 915 -31.77 6.07 46.79
N VAL A 916 -32.55 7.13 46.66
CA VAL A 916 -32.19 8.30 45.84
C VAL A 916 -31.03 9.07 46.48
N GLN A 917 -30.98 9.19 47.81
CA GLN A 917 -29.84 9.80 48.50
C GLN A 917 -28.56 8.96 48.43
N ALA A 918 -28.65 7.64 48.41
CA ALA A 918 -27.51 6.75 48.22
C ALA A 918 -26.96 6.84 46.78
N ALA A 919 -27.84 6.88 45.77
CA ALA A 919 -27.46 7.04 44.37
C ALA A 919 -26.83 8.41 44.06
N LEU A 920 -27.26 9.47 44.76
CA LEU A 920 -26.73 10.83 44.60
C LEU A 920 -25.42 11.10 45.38
N ARG A 921 -24.95 10.17 46.23
CA ARG A 921 -23.73 10.34 47.04
C ARG A 921 -22.45 9.74 46.42
N ASN A 922 -22.53 9.06 45.28
CA ASN A 922 -21.36 8.56 44.55
C ASN A 922 -20.81 9.60 43.56
N ASP A 923 -20.46 10.77 44.07
CA ASP A 923 -19.70 11.80 43.35
C ASP A 923 -18.46 12.15 44.19
N PRO A 924 -17.22 11.85 43.75
CA PRO A 924 -16.04 12.27 44.47
C PRO A 924 -15.68 13.73 44.09
N ASP A 925 -15.81 14.60 45.10
CA ASP A 925 -15.25 15.95 45.27
C ASP A 925 -15.95 17.11 44.50
N HIS A 926 -16.55 18.13 45.13
CA HIS A 926 -16.17 18.82 46.37
C HIS A 926 -17.34 19.54 47.07
N ALA A 927 -17.28 19.56 48.40
CA ALA A 927 -17.93 20.55 49.25
C ALA A 927 -17.09 21.84 49.36
N GLN A 928 -17.81 22.96 49.57
CA GLN A 928 -17.43 24.35 49.88
C GLN A 928 -17.16 25.21 48.64
N ASP A 929 -18.06 26.09 48.17
CA ASP A 929 -19.33 26.64 48.69
C ASP A 929 -20.25 26.94 47.50
#